data_AF-A0A8J6CAJ9-F1
#
_entry.id   AF-A0A8J6CAJ9-F1
#
_cell.length_a   1.000
_cell.length_b   1.000
_cell.length_c   1.000
_cell.angle_alpha   90.00
_cell.angle_beta   90.00
_cell.angle_gamma   90.00
#
_symmetry.space_group_name_H-M   'P 1'
#
loop_
_entity.id
_entity.type
_entity.pdbx_description
1 polymer ?
#
loop_
_entity_poly.entity_id
_entity_poly.type
_entity_poly.pdbx_seq_one_letter_code
_entity_poly.pdbx_strand_id
1 'polypeptide(L)'
;MRSVGLALLLAAVSANAFGAFHPSAPCHEHPCPICPTCHVCPKPPEPEPMTCPALIDHLQADDADAALLKMAYSAGDATAFLTYIKDAKPVGYHTDLIPEASDAVQTNAPVMDGKSGDVDFPHGNLKPLVTVGEYFPGNGEFHVGVPDGMGAYLHDDATVRYVVQSESYGPLLYESFPWAVNDGAASFTGSHIQYVDIDREMLSTFMEHNRSAAPMIKHAGNLVSKAYNLKGEPVGPRATSGPTMTGAHLSNTDAAGNFVVGNSAPTPPTYADWLMQSLCSAHLEVKHQWGPTYGVEDSLYLTNEEWNSVPAGVDYVGLSAHALNLATKELWAVGAFGLGGYEKIVEINSGSSTYVVFSPSGYNGDFGNVESTLTAKRNAAYGPRSDNTSWVGSSNVVPARIYIGKKGFNAHGEAATDFLSRNGLAYGQNYGFATNVASTTGGLYRDAWHKDATRMNGDTVTGGFFPIEWRWNGTVTNFEHDGAWGFQEMPVGAPSGTTFWTPSGPNSAGSKSEHNTPDPTGAHAFYQGSTAGYVGHYSFPTIGTLLQSLTGDDFPASVPADYKMLVGELDVSGQIVLGGKGIRADSNDQTLMADSTNGNGKVTFEDIDGIEALSSPTGTHLIIQEDGGNHFGERMFITKARTDGTPMSFNFIAQSGGKRNTRMLAGVGIPAGTASDANSHEFSGIFDLSGLLFKSGTSFYVSASDTGYKKRLADALVPINDKLIAIGLQAHSMSNGVIAGFRCDRGGQVLIYKPHLTMA
;
A
#
# COMPACT_ATOMS: atom_id res chain seq x y z
N MET A 1 -14.11 41.24 -10.78
CA MET A 1 -14.04 40.25 -11.87
C MET A 1 -14.15 38.80 -11.38
N ARG A 2 -13.59 38.41 -10.21
CA ARG A 2 -13.73 37.06 -9.62
C ARG A 2 -15.16 36.60 -9.25
N SER A 3 -16.09 37.52 -8.97
CA SER A 3 -17.47 37.17 -8.58
C SER A 3 -18.39 36.77 -9.75
N VAL A 4 -18.05 37.17 -10.98
CA VAL A 4 -18.84 36.87 -12.18
C VAL A 4 -18.44 35.51 -12.77
N GLY A 5 -17.14 35.17 -12.70
CA GLY A 5 -16.63 33.85 -13.10
C GLY A 5 -17.21 32.72 -12.23
N LEU A 6 -17.19 32.88 -10.90
CA LEU A 6 -17.77 31.88 -9.98
C LEU A 6 -19.29 31.70 -10.18
N ALA A 7 -20.03 32.77 -10.48
CA ALA A 7 -21.47 32.71 -10.74
C ALA A 7 -21.82 32.01 -12.06
N LEU A 8 -21.02 32.21 -13.12
CA LEU A 8 -21.13 31.47 -14.38
C LEU A 8 -20.71 30.00 -14.23
N LEU A 9 -19.69 29.72 -13.41
CA LEU A 9 -19.22 28.37 -13.11
C LEU A 9 -20.25 27.57 -12.31
N LEU A 10 -20.86 28.18 -11.29
CA LEU A 10 -21.96 27.60 -10.50
C LEU A 10 -23.20 27.34 -11.35
N ALA A 11 -23.49 28.22 -12.33
CA ALA A 11 -24.57 28.00 -13.27
C ALA A 11 -24.31 26.78 -14.17
N ALA A 12 -23.07 26.56 -14.62
CA ALA A 12 -22.69 25.39 -15.42
C ALA A 12 -22.74 24.08 -14.62
N VAL A 13 -22.26 24.07 -13.37
CA VAL A 13 -22.35 22.90 -12.47
C VAL A 13 -23.81 22.57 -12.12
N SER A 14 -24.65 23.58 -11.92
CA SER A 14 -26.10 23.37 -11.67
C SER A 14 -26.85 22.84 -12.91
N ALA A 15 -26.39 23.17 -14.12
CA ALA A 15 -27.02 22.74 -15.37
C ALA A 15 -26.71 21.28 -15.72
N ASN A 16 -25.56 20.73 -15.30
CA ASN A 16 -25.24 19.31 -15.50
C ASN A 16 -25.93 18.36 -14.50
N ALA A 17 -26.50 18.90 -13.41
CA ALA A 17 -27.32 18.13 -12.47
C ALA A 17 -28.78 17.92 -12.95
N PHE A 18 -29.21 18.62 -14.00
CA PHE A 18 -30.53 18.44 -14.62
C PHE A 18 -30.37 18.11 -16.10
N GLY A 19 -30.77 16.89 -16.48
CA GLY A 19 -30.79 16.47 -17.88
C GLY A 19 -31.52 17.47 -18.79
N ALA A 20 -30.87 17.77 -19.92
CA ALA A 20 -31.40 18.38 -21.13
C ALA A 20 -32.21 19.68 -20.99
N PHE A 21 -31.57 20.82 -21.29
CA PHE A 21 -32.30 22.02 -21.71
C PHE A 21 -32.55 21.98 -23.23
N HIS A 22 -33.80 21.74 -23.61
CA HIS A 22 -34.34 22.05 -24.94
C HIS A 22 -34.68 23.55 -25.00
N PRO A 23 -34.13 24.36 -25.92
CA PRO A 23 -34.63 25.71 -26.13
C PRO A 23 -35.59 25.71 -27.32
N SER A 24 -36.89 25.63 -27.04
CA SER A 24 -37.92 26.08 -27.98
C SER A 24 -38.28 27.54 -27.66
N ALA A 25 -37.68 28.48 -28.39
CA ALA A 25 -38.21 29.85 -28.52
C ALA A 25 -37.97 30.37 -29.95
N PRO A 26 -38.95 31.07 -30.55
CA PRO A 26 -38.96 31.38 -31.99
C PRO A 26 -38.06 32.57 -32.32
N CYS A 27 -37.29 32.46 -33.41
CA CYS A 27 -36.51 33.55 -33.98
C CYS A 27 -37.43 34.54 -34.69
N HIS A 28 -37.35 35.82 -34.32
CA HIS A 28 -37.88 36.92 -35.12
C HIS A 28 -36.95 37.20 -36.31
N GLU A 29 -37.56 37.36 -37.48
CA GLU A 29 -36.90 37.57 -38.77
C GLU A 29 -36.35 39.00 -38.93
N HIS A 30 -35.07 39.12 -39.29
CA HIS A 30 -34.55 40.27 -40.04
C HIS A 30 -33.58 39.78 -41.13
N PRO A 31 -33.66 40.31 -42.37
CA PRO A 31 -32.92 39.78 -43.52
C PRO A 31 -31.46 40.29 -43.62
N CYS A 32 -30.56 39.38 -44.01
CA CYS A 32 -29.14 39.62 -44.28
C CYS A 32 -28.92 40.27 -45.68
N PRO A 33 -28.02 41.26 -45.87
CA PRO A 33 -27.91 42.03 -47.12
C PRO A 33 -27.09 41.40 -48.27
N ILE A 34 -26.67 40.12 -48.21
CA ILE A 34 -25.53 39.66 -49.01
C ILE A 34 -25.83 38.57 -50.07
N CYS A 35 -27.02 37.97 -50.18
CA CYS A 35 -27.27 37.02 -51.28
C CYS A 35 -28.76 36.75 -51.58
N PRO A 36 -29.29 37.01 -52.81
CA PRO A 36 -30.70 36.75 -53.12
C PRO A 36 -31.07 35.33 -53.56
N THR A 37 -30.14 34.35 -53.65
CA THR A 37 -30.45 33.08 -54.37
C THR A 37 -29.93 31.77 -53.76
N CYS A 38 -29.53 31.70 -52.49
CA CYS A 38 -29.20 30.41 -51.86
C CYS A 38 -30.21 30.07 -50.76
N HIS A 39 -31.10 29.12 -51.02
CA HIS A 39 -31.81 28.38 -49.96
C HIS A 39 -30.92 27.21 -49.53
N VAL A 40 -30.77 27.06 -48.20
CA VAL A 40 -30.00 26.03 -47.48
C VAL A 40 -28.52 26.39 -47.23
N CYS A 41 -28.25 26.99 -46.07
CA CYS A 41 -26.94 26.85 -45.42
C CYS A 41 -26.84 25.45 -44.78
N PRO A 42 -25.78 24.67 -44.99
CA PRO A 42 -25.53 23.47 -44.20
C PRO A 42 -25.32 23.89 -42.74
N LYS A 43 -26.12 23.31 -41.83
CA LYS A 43 -25.91 23.42 -40.40
C LYS A 43 -24.48 22.90 -40.12
N PRO A 44 -23.58 23.66 -39.48
CA PRO A 44 -22.33 23.10 -39.01
C PRO A 44 -22.66 21.88 -38.11
N PRO A 45 -21.86 20.80 -38.14
CA PRO A 45 -22.10 19.67 -37.25
C PRO A 45 -22.22 20.20 -35.83
N GLU A 46 -23.30 19.84 -35.15
CA GLU A 46 -23.42 20.13 -33.72
C GLU A 46 -22.21 19.48 -33.04
N PRO A 47 -21.46 20.22 -32.20
CA PRO A 47 -20.43 19.59 -31.40
C PRO A 47 -21.11 18.50 -30.58
N GLU A 48 -20.59 17.27 -30.67
CA GLU A 48 -21.05 16.19 -29.79
C GLU A 48 -20.99 16.68 -28.34
N PRO A 49 -21.96 16.34 -27.48
CA PRO A 49 -21.90 16.69 -26.08
C PRO A 49 -20.65 16.04 -25.48
N MET A 50 -19.61 16.84 -25.25
CA MET A 50 -18.47 16.43 -24.45
C MET A 50 -18.97 16.07 -23.06
N THR A 51 -18.65 14.86 -22.62
CA THR A 51 -18.91 14.43 -21.25
C THR A 51 -18.10 15.33 -20.29
N CYS A 52 -18.63 15.59 -19.09
CA CYS A 52 -17.95 16.42 -18.08
C CYS A 52 -16.48 16.02 -17.81
N PRO A 53 -16.09 14.73 -17.83
CA PRO A 53 -14.69 14.31 -17.75
C PRO A 53 -13.81 14.84 -18.88
N ALA A 54 -14.31 14.86 -20.11
CA ALA A 54 -13.56 15.37 -21.27
C ALA A 54 -13.33 16.89 -21.22
N LEU A 55 -14.20 17.66 -20.55
CA LEU A 55 -14.02 19.10 -20.36
C LEU A 55 -12.95 19.41 -19.31
N ILE A 56 -12.82 18.56 -18.28
CA ILE A 56 -11.80 18.68 -17.22
C ILE A 56 -10.40 18.40 -17.78
N ASP A 57 -10.26 17.41 -18.66
CA ASP A 57 -8.97 17.09 -19.30
C ASP A 57 -8.58 18.08 -20.42
N HIS A 58 -9.55 18.81 -21.00
CA HIS A 58 -9.29 19.82 -22.04
C HIS A 58 -8.81 21.17 -21.48
N LEU A 59 -9.04 21.43 -20.19
CA LEU A 59 -8.54 22.61 -19.49
C LEU A 59 -7.10 22.32 -19.03
N GLN A 60 -6.12 22.70 -19.84
CA GLN A 60 -4.71 22.52 -19.52
C GLN A 60 -4.36 23.09 -18.13
N ALA A 61 -3.57 22.31 -17.38
CA ALA A 61 -3.06 22.62 -16.05
C ALA A 61 -2.40 24.01 -15.96
N ASP A 62 -2.46 24.60 -14.76
CA ASP A 62 -1.89 25.89 -14.31
C ASP A 62 -2.87 27.09 -14.16
N ASP A 63 -4.17 26.92 -14.38
CA ASP A 63 -5.16 27.96 -14.04
C ASP A 63 -5.91 27.64 -12.75
N ALA A 64 -5.99 28.63 -11.84
CA ALA A 64 -6.73 28.54 -10.59
C ALA A 64 -8.23 28.22 -10.83
N ASP A 65 -8.76 28.61 -11.98
CA ASP A 65 -10.15 28.30 -12.37
C ASP A 65 -10.34 26.81 -12.70
N ALA A 66 -9.35 26.13 -13.30
CA ALA A 66 -9.39 24.69 -13.57
C ALA A 66 -9.29 23.87 -12.28
N ALA A 67 -8.42 24.30 -11.35
CA ALA A 67 -8.33 23.71 -10.02
C ALA A 67 -9.67 23.81 -9.26
N LEU A 68 -10.31 24.99 -9.26
CA LEU A 68 -11.62 25.18 -8.63
C LEU A 68 -12.71 24.30 -9.26
N LEU A 69 -12.69 24.11 -10.58
CA LEU A 69 -13.65 23.23 -11.27
C LEU A 69 -13.44 21.77 -10.86
N LYS A 70 -12.19 21.30 -10.77
CA LYS A 70 -11.88 19.94 -10.33
C LYS A 70 -12.33 19.70 -8.88
N MET A 71 -12.12 20.67 -8.00
CA MET A 71 -12.62 20.63 -6.63
C MET A 71 -14.15 20.65 -6.55
N ALA A 72 -14.83 21.39 -7.43
CA ALA A 72 -16.29 21.37 -7.51
C ALA A 72 -16.82 20.01 -8.00
N TYR A 73 -16.11 19.38 -8.94
CA TYR A 73 -16.42 18.03 -9.40
C TYR A 73 -16.20 16.99 -8.29
N SER A 74 -15.10 17.08 -7.52
CA SER A 74 -14.85 16.17 -6.41
C SER A 74 -15.88 16.28 -5.29
N ALA A 75 -16.41 17.49 -5.06
CA ALA A 75 -17.50 17.69 -4.11
C ALA A 75 -18.83 17.05 -4.56
N GLY A 76 -18.97 16.69 -5.84
CA GLY A 76 -20.18 16.08 -6.42
C GLY A 76 -21.34 17.05 -6.65
N ASP A 77 -21.43 18.14 -5.87
CA ASP A 77 -22.37 19.23 -6.10
C ASP A 77 -21.87 20.59 -5.59
N ALA A 78 -22.55 21.66 -6.05
CA ALA A 78 -22.21 23.04 -5.72
C ALA A 78 -22.43 23.41 -4.24
N THR A 79 -23.37 22.78 -3.55
CA THR A 79 -23.68 23.04 -2.14
C THR A 79 -22.58 22.47 -1.25
N ALA A 80 -22.19 21.22 -1.49
CA ALA A 80 -21.07 20.57 -0.82
C ALA A 80 -19.78 21.37 -1.03
N PHE A 81 -19.47 21.76 -2.27
CA PHE A 81 -18.31 22.59 -2.59
C PHE A 81 -18.28 23.88 -1.76
N LEU A 82 -19.35 24.68 -1.81
CA LEU A 82 -19.42 25.95 -1.08
C LEU A 82 -19.34 25.77 0.44
N THR A 83 -19.82 24.64 0.95
CA THR A 83 -19.79 24.32 2.38
C THR A 83 -18.36 24.06 2.86
N TYR A 84 -17.59 23.26 2.13
CA TYR A 84 -16.32 22.70 2.60
C TYR A 84 -15.06 23.39 2.08
N ILE A 85 -15.15 24.18 0.99
CA ILE A 85 -13.99 24.87 0.40
C ILE A 85 -13.28 25.83 1.39
N LYS A 86 -14.01 26.37 2.37
CA LYS A 86 -13.45 27.23 3.43
C LYS A 86 -12.47 26.46 4.35
N ASP A 87 -12.70 25.15 4.49
CA ASP A 87 -11.96 24.25 5.38
C ASP A 87 -10.82 23.55 4.62
N ALA A 88 -10.89 23.48 3.29
CA ALA A 88 -9.80 22.99 2.45
C ALA A 88 -8.51 23.80 2.63
N LYS A 89 -7.38 23.09 2.70
CA LYS A 89 -6.03 23.65 2.89
C LYS A 89 -5.04 23.06 1.89
N PRO A 90 -3.99 23.81 1.51
CA PRO A 90 -2.98 23.27 0.60
C PRO A 90 -2.19 22.12 1.23
N VAL A 91 -1.66 21.21 0.41
CA VAL A 91 -0.76 20.12 0.87
C VAL A 91 0.37 20.67 1.73
N GLY A 92 0.59 20.03 2.88
CA GLY A 92 1.62 20.38 3.86
C GLY A 92 1.26 21.57 4.77
N TYR A 93 -0.01 22.02 4.78
CA TYR A 93 -0.44 23.15 5.59
C TYR A 93 -0.47 22.83 7.08
N HIS A 94 -1.04 21.68 7.43
CA HIS A 94 -1.28 21.32 8.83
C HIS A 94 0.06 21.07 9.56
N THR A 95 0.14 21.55 10.79
CA THR A 95 1.25 21.29 11.72
C THR A 95 0.82 20.46 12.91
N ASP A 96 -0.49 20.30 13.12
CA ASP A 96 -1.06 19.53 14.20
C ASP A 96 -0.96 18.01 13.91
N LEU A 97 -0.77 17.22 14.97
CA LEU A 97 -0.52 15.78 14.91
C LEU A 97 -1.73 14.98 15.38
N ILE A 98 -2.10 13.97 14.59
CA ILE A 98 -3.05 12.92 15.01
C ILE A 98 -2.46 12.06 16.13
N PRO A 99 -1.22 11.52 16.05
CA PRO A 99 -0.72 10.63 17.09
C PRO A 99 -0.36 11.39 18.37
N GLU A 100 -0.27 10.65 19.47
CA GLU A 100 0.03 11.17 20.80
C GLU A 100 1.16 10.39 21.47
N ALA A 101 1.94 11.05 22.32
CA ALA A 101 2.92 10.40 23.17
C ALA A 101 2.26 9.73 24.39
N SER A 102 1.20 10.32 24.93
CA SER A 102 0.32 9.77 25.96
C SER A 102 -1.09 10.34 25.75
N ASP A 103 -2.11 9.73 26.33
CA ASP A 103 -3.47 10.24 26.25
C ASP A 103 -3.54 11.69 26.79
N ALA A 104 -4.14 12.61 26.02
CA ALA A 104 -4.12 14.04 26.32
C ALA A 104 -4.60 14.40 27.73
N VAL A 105 -5.58 13.69 28.29
CA VAL A 105 -6.08 13.98 29.65
C VAL A 105 -5.03 13.66 30.72
N GLN A 106 -4.19 12.66 30.49
CA GLN A 106 -3.16 12.23 31.46
C GLN A 106 -2.01 13.23 31.57
N THR A 107 -1.86 14.11 30.57
CA THR A 107 -0.77 15.10 30.49
C THR A 107 -1.27 16.54 30.56
N ASN A 108 -2.58 16.76 30.72
CA ASN A 108 -3.25 18.05 30.58
C ASN A 108 -3.02 18.71 29.20
N ALA A 109 -2.74 17.91 28.16
CA ALA A 109 -2.71 18.40 26.80
C ALA A 109 -4.13 18.72 26.30
N PRO A 110 -4.28 19.56 25.25
CA PRO A 110 -5.58 19.93 24.74
C PRO A 110 -6.37 18.74 24.18
N VAL A 111 -7.60 18.58 24.64
CA VAL A 111 -8.63 17.76 23.97
C VAL A 111 -9.48 18.72 23.13
N MET A 112 -8.97 19.09 21.96
CA MET A 112 -9.58 20.10 21.10
C MET A 112 -9.51 19.68 19.64
N ASP A 113 -10.64 19.80 18.95
CA ASP A 113 -10.76 19.50 17.53
C ASP A 113 -9.81 20.36 16.68
N GLY A 114 -9.14 19.74 15.71
CA GLY A 114 -8.09 20.37 14.91
C GLY A 114 -6.80 20.72 15.67
N LYS A 115 -6.57 20.16 16.86
CA LYS A 115 -5.35 20.37 17.67
C LYS A 115 -4.68 19.06 18.07
N SER A 116 -3.36 19.12 18.18
CA SER A 116 -2.53 18.04 18.71
C SER A 116 -2.82 17.77 20.20
N GLY A 117 -2.68 16.51 20.62
CA GLY A 117 -2.64 16.10 22.02
C GLY A 117 -1.24 16.27 22.62
N ASP A 118 -0.80 15.28 23.41
CA ASP A 118 0.59 15.22 23.90
C ASP A 118 1.56 14.91 22.76
N VAL A 119 2.47 15.83 22.45
CA VAL A 119 3.46 15.68 21.37
C VAL A 119 4.89 15.49 21.88
N ASP A 120 5.07 15.32 23.20
CA ASP A 120 6.38 15.10 23.80
C ASP A 120 6.79 13.62 23.68
N PHE A 121 6.97 13.14 22.44
CA PHE A 121 7.32 11.75 22.16
C PHE A 121 8.68 11.37 22.80
N PRO A 122 8.76 10.22 23.50
CA PRO A 122 9.89 9.92 24.37
C PRO A 122 11.19 9.59 23.62
N HIS A 123 11.08 9.11 22.38
CA HIS A 123 12.19 8.53 21.61
C HIS A 123 12.39 9.17 20.24
N GLY A 124 11.92 10.40 20.04
CA GLY A 124 12.14 11.17 18.81
C GLY A 124 10.88 11.91 18.36
N ASN A 125 11.07 12.97 17.57
CA ASN A 125 9.98 13.87 17.20
C ASN A 125 9.27 13.42 15.92
N LEU A 126 7.96 13.69 15.85
CA LEU A 126 7.13 13.54 14.67
C LEU A 126 6.71 14.92 14.12
N LYS A 127 6.62 15.05 12.80
CA LYS A 127 6.05 16.22 12.13
C LYS A 127 5.23 15.82 10.91
N PRO A 128 4.06 16.43 10.66
CA PRO A 128 3.26 16.11 9.48
C PRO A 128 3.93 16.65 8.20
N LEU A 129 3.99 15.78 7.18
CA LEU A 129 4.37 16.12 5.81
C LEU A 129 3.13 16.41 4.96
N VAL A 130 2.11 15.55 5.08
CA VAL A 130 0.83 15.63 4.36
C VAL A 130 -0.29 15.22 5.32
N THR A 131 -1.44 15.87 5.25
CA THR A 131 -2.67 15.43 5.93
C THR A 131 -3.74 15.18 4.88
N VAL A 132 -4.45 14.05 4.99
CA VAL A 132 -5.53 13.72 4.05
C VAL A 132 -6.63 14.79 4.10
N GLY A 133 -7.22 15.13 2.95
CA GLY A 133 -8.13 16.28 2.81
C GLY A 133 -7.43 17.61 2.51
N GLU A 134 -6.10 17.63 2.44
CA GLU A 134 -5.37 18.72 1.80
C GLU A 134 -5.40 18.59 0.27
N TYR A 135 -5.37 19.72 -0.44
CA TYR A 135 -5.38 19.77 -1.90
C TYR A 135 -4.15 20.47 -2.47
N PHE A 136 -3.77 20.18 -3.70
CA PHE A 136 -2.73 20.92 -4.39
C PHE A 136 -3.33 22.07 -5.21
N PRO A 137 -2.98 23.35 -4.91
CA PRO A 137 -3.59 24.48 -5.61
C PRO A 137 -3.35 24.52 -7.12
N GLY A 138 -2.27 23.91 -7.62
CA GLY A 138 -1.93 23.95 -9.05
C GLY A 138 -2.86 23.13 -9.94
N ASN A 139 -3.51 22.09 -9.41
CA ASN A 139 -4.42 21.21 -10.16
C ASN A 139 -5.76 20.92 -9.44
N GLY A 140 -5.92 21.32 -8.19
CA GLY A 140 -7.12 21.08 -7.39
C GLY A 140 -7.29 19.64 -6.89
N GLU A 141 -6.27 18.79 -7.05
CA GLU A 141 -6.33 17.40 -6.59
C GLU A 141 -6.15 17.31 -5.08
N PHE A 142 -6.97 16.48 -4.45
CA PHE A 142 -6.88 16.18 -3.03
C PHE A 142 -5.95 14.98 -2.80
N HIS A 143 -5.33 14.94 -1.63
CA HIS A 143 -4.84 13.69 -1.09
C HIS A 143 -6.05 12.87 -0.62
N VAL A 144 -6.15 11.62 -1.09
CA VAL A 144 -7.34 10.76 -1.00
C VAL A 144 -6.95 9.45 -0.32
N GLY A 145 -7.75 9.03 0.65
CA GLY A 145 -7.62 7.77 1.37
C GLY A 145 -6.54 7.81 2.45
N VAL A 146 -6.59 6.81 3.32
CA VAL A 146 -5.64 6.61 4.42
C VAL A 146 -4.24 6.29 3.87
N PRO A 147 -3.16 6.92 4.36
CA PRO A 147 -1.81 6.64 3.90
C PRO A 147 -1.32 5.29 4.44
N ASP A 148 -0.94 4.40 3.53
CA ASP A 148 -0.40 3.09 3.87
C ASP A 148 0.95 2.91 3.14
N GLY A 149 0.98 2.24 1.99
CA GLY A 149 2.23 1.96 1.27
C GLY A 149 2.96 3.22 0.83
N MET A 150 4.29 3.23 0.90
CA MET A 150 5.08 4.42 0.57
C MET A 150 6.47 4.15 0.01
N GLY A 151 7.02 5.17 -0.65
CA GLY A 151 8.41 5.22 -1.04
C GLY A 151 8.83 6.60 -1.54
N ALA A 152 10.13 6.80 -1.76
CA ALA A 152 10.62 8.04 -2.36
C ALA A 152 11.85 7.84 -3.24
N TYR A 153 12.01 8.75 -4.21
CA TYR A 153 13.18 8.82 -5.08
C TYR A 153 13.47 10.26 -5.47
N LEU A 154 14.64 10.51 -6.06
CA LEU A 154 14.96 11.81 -6.65
C LEU A 154 14.29 11.93 -8.01
N HIS A 155 13.32 12.83 -8.13
CA HIS A 155 12.75 13.19 -9.43
C HIS A 155 13.78 13.95 -10.27
N ASP A 156 14.51 14.84 -9.60
CA ASP A 156 15.69 15.55 -10.07
C ASP A 156 16.61 15.82 -8.87
N ASP A 157 17.79 16.41 -9.08
CA ASP A 157 18.77 16.63 -8.00
C ASP A 157 18.28 17.55 -6.87
N ALA A 158 17.26 18.37 -7.12
CA ALA A 158 16.69 19.33 -6.19
C ALA A 158 15.30 18.92 -5.66
N THR A 159 14.74 17.79 -6.11
CA THR A 159 13.36 17.40 -5.83
C THR A 159 13.27 15.94 -5.42
N VAL A 160 12.80 15.71 -4.20
CA VAL A 160 12.39 14.38 -3.74
C VAL A 160 10.94 14.17 -4.13
N ARG A 161 10.65 13.15 -4.95
CA ARG A 161 9.28 12.69 -5.15
C ARG A 161 8.98 11.62 -4.12
N TYR A 162 8.09 11.96 -3.19
CA TYR A 162 7.47 11.02 -2.29
C TYR A 162 6.24 10.42 -2.96
N VAL A 163 6.10 9.10 -2.90
CA VAL A 163 4.98 8.34 -3.46
C VAL A 163 4.30 7.62 -2.30
N VAL A 164 2.98 7.68 -2.28
CA VAL A 164 2.16 7.03 -1.28
C VAL A 164 0.94 6.45 -1.97
N GLN A 165 0.61 5.22 -1.66
CA GLN A 165 -0.67 4.66 -2.03
C GLN A 165 -1.63 4.82 -0.85
N SER A 166 -2.92 4.98 -1.17
CA SER A 166 -3.96 4.99 -0.16
C SER A 166 -4.76 3.70 -0.12
N GLU A 167 -4.96 3.20 1.10
CA GLU A 167 -5.87 2.11 1.34
C GLU A 167 -7.33 2.63 1.24
N SER A 168 -8.19 1.88 0.56
CA SER A 168 -9.59 2.22 0.38
C SER A 168 -10.44 0.97 0.18
N TYR A 169 -11.52 0.87 0.96
CA TYR A 169 -12.45 -0.26 0.88
C TYR A 169 -13.59 -0.04 -0.14
N GLY A 170 -13.56 1.06 -0.90
CA GLY A 170 -14.47 1.30 -2.03
C GLY A 170 -15.97 1.27 -1.70
N PRO A 171 -16.86 0.88 -2.65
CA PRO A 171 -18.32 0.90 -2.55
C PRO A 171 -18.88 -0.10 -1.52
N LEU A 172 -18.03 -0.86 -0.83
CA LEU A 172 -18.42 -1.54 0.39
C LEU A 172 -18.84 -0.53 1.47
N LEU A 173 -18.35 0.72 1.37
CA LEU A 173 -18.74 1.86 2.20
C LEU A 173 -18.91 3.18 1.40
N TYR A 174 -17.90 3.66 0.65
CA TYR A 174 -17.92 4.95 -0.08
C TYR A 174 -17.06 4.93 -1.37
N GLU A 175 -17.51 5.60 -2.44
CA GLU A 175 -16.68 5.82 -3.64
C GLU A 175 -15.81 7.07 -3.46
N SER A 176 -14.48 6.89 -3.53
CA SER A 176 -13.51 7.98 -3.52
C SER A 176 -13.54 8.79 -4.82
N PHE A 177 -12.89 9.96 -4.81
CA PHE A 177 -12.74 10.79 -6.00
C PHE A 177 -12.15 9.98 -7.19
N PRO A 178 -12.81 9.96 -8.37
CA PRO A 178 -12.32 9.18 -9.50
C PRO A 178 -11.02 9.72 -10.09
N TRP A 179 -10.19 8.82 -10.62
CA TRP A 179 -9.00 9.16 -11.39
C TRP A 179 -9.02 8.45 -12.74
N ALA A 180 -8.67 9.20 -13.79
CA ALA A 180 -8.74 8.75 -15.17
C ALA A 180 -7.43 8.06 -15.59
N VAL A 181 -7.55 7.08 -16.50
CA VAL A 181 -6.42 6.37 -17.10
C VAL A 181 -6.60 6.24 -18.60
N ASN A 182 -5.48 5.96 -19.28
CA ASN A 182 -5.47 5.64 -20.71
C ASN A 182 -6.14 6.76 -21.52
N ASP A 183 -5.68 8.00 -21.30
CA ASP A 183 -6.17 9.22 -21.95
C ASP A 183 -7.67 9.49 -21.73
N GLY A 184 -8.19 9.13 -20.55
CA GLY A 184 -9.58 9.33 -20.18
C GLY A 184 -10.54 8.25 -20.70
N ALA A 185 -10.01 7.18 -21.31
CA ALA A 185 -10.83 6.08 -21.82
C ALA A 185 -11.50 5.26 -20.71
N ALA A 186 -10.91 5.22 -19.52
CA ALA A 186 -11.46 4.55 -18.35
C ALA A 186 -11.09 5.30 -17.07
N SER A 187 -11.74 4.94 -15.98
CA SER A 187 -11.55 5.56 -14.67
C SER A 187 -11.64 4.56 -13.53
N PHE A 188 -10.94 4.88 -12.44
CA PHE A 188 -10.98 4.14 -11.18
C PHE A 188 -11.52 5.03 -10.06
N THR A 189 -12.25 4.42 -9.13
CA THR A 189 -12.48 4.91 -7.76
C THR A 189 -11.82 3.93 -6.78
N GLY A 190 -11.88 4.21 -5.47
CA GLY A 190 -11.22 3.41 -4.42
C GLY A 190 -9.81 3.92 -4.13
N SER A 191 -8.84 3.02 -4.08
CA SER A 191 -7.45 3.34 -3.75
C SER A 191 -6.77 4.18 -4.84
N HIS A 192 -5.81 5.03 -4.41
CA HIS A 192 -5.01 5.87 -5.29
C HIS A 192 -3.52 5.59 -5.09
N ILE A 193 -2.71 5.78 -6.14
CA ILE A 193 -1.26 5.95 -5.99
C ILE A 193 -0.95 7.41 -6.28
N GLN A 194 -0.53 8.14 -5.25
CA GLN A 194 -0.34 9.58 -5.28
C GLN A 194 1.12 9.95 -5.05
N TYR A 195 1.49 11.18 -5.40
CA TYR A 195 2.83 11.70 -5.15
C TYR A 195 2.82 13.13 -4.65
N VAL A 196 3.90 13.50 -3.97
CA VAL A 196 4.24 14.85 -3.56
C VAL A 196 5.71 15.12 -3.90
N ASP A 197 5.95 16.15 -4.70
CA ASP A 197 7.27 16.65 -5.04
C ASP A 197 7.70 17.71 -4.03
N ILE A 198 8.84 17.46 -3.39
CA ILE A 198 9.30 18.22 -2.23
C ILE A 198 10.68 18.80 -2.52
N ASP A 199 10.89 20.06 -2.16
CA ASP A 199 12.21 20.66 -2.20
C ASP A 199 13.21 19.91 -1.31
N ARG A 200 14.23 19.34 -1.94
CA ARG A 200 15.20 18.45 -1.27
C ARG A 200 16.01 19.18 -0.21
N GLU A 201 16.40 20.43 -0.48
CA GLU A 201 17.19 21.23 0.46
C GLU A 201 16.37 21.55 1.70
N MET A 202 15.13 22.04 1.52
CA MET A 202 14.23 22.35 2.62
C MET A 202 13.85 21.11 3.43
N LEU A 203 13.63 19.97 2.76
CA LEU A 203 13.33 18.70 3.42
C LEU A 203 14.48 18.25 4.32
N SER A 204 15.74 18.45 3.90
CA SER A 204 16.92 18.06 4.69
C SER A 204 17.02 18.76 6.05
N THR A 205 16.41 19.94 6.18
CA THR A 205 16.36 20.73 7.43
C THR A 205 14.97 20.78 8.07
N PHE A 206 14.00 20.00 7.56
CA PHE A 206 12.59 20.15 7.94
C PHE A 206 12.33 19.95 9.44
N MET A 207 13.08 19.05 10.07
CA MET A 207 12.96 18.74 11.50
C MET A 207 13.67 19.76 12.42
N GLU A 208 14.34 20.77 11.87
CA GLU A 208 15.12 21.76 12.64
C GLU A 208 14.31 23.02 13.01
N HIS A 209 13.07 23.11 12.54
CA HIS A 209 12.20 24.27 12.77
C HIS A 209 10.72 23.87 12.85
N ASN A 210 9.87 24.77 13.38
CA ASN A 210 8.44 24.51 13.59
C ASN A 210 7.53 24.95 12.43
N ARG A 211 8.09 25.24 11.25
CA ARG A 211 7.29 25.59 10.07
C ARG A 211 6.56 24.36 9.50
N SER A 212 5.43 24.61 8.85
CA SER A 212 4.68 23.63 8.08
C SER A 212 5.45 23.17 6.84
N ALA A 213 5.01 22.08 6.22
CA ALA A 213 5.60 21.52 5.01
C ALA A 213 5.24 22.30 3.74
N ALA A 214 4.14 23.07 3.75
CA ALA A 214 3.62 23.75 2.56
C ALA A 214 4.66 24.55 1.76
N PRO A 215 5.61 25.29 2.37
CA PRO A 215 6.63 26.03 1.61
C PRO A 215 7.62 25.17 0.82
N MET A 216 7.78 23.88 1.16
CA MET A 216 8.66 22.96 0.42
C MET A 216 7.91 22.13 -0.62
N ILE A 217 6.57 22.20 -0.70
CA ILE A 217 5.79 21.45 -1.68
C ILE A 217 5.85 22.13 -3.04
N LYS A 218 6.39 21.42 -4.03
CA LYS A 218 6.52 21.88 -5.43
C LYS A 218 5.34 21.44 -6.29
N HIS A 219 4.90 20.19 -6.12
CA HIS A 219 3.82 19.59 -6.90
C HIS A 219 3.18 18.43 -6.14
N ALA A 220 1.93 18.07 -6.46
CA ALA A 220 1.32 16.84 -5.99
C ALA A 220 0.18 16.39 -6.92
N GLY A 221 -0.18 15.10 -6.87
CA GLY A 221 -1.32 14.57 -7.59
C GLY A 221 -1.36 13.03 -7.65
N ASN A 222 -2.24 12.48 -8.48
CA ASN A 222 -2.23 11.06 -8.83
C ASN A 222 -1.06 10.73 -9.77
N LEU A 223 -0.35 9.65 -9.48
CA LEU A 223 0.85 9.27 -10.22
C LEU A 223 0.54 8.43 -11.47
N VAL A 224 -0.59 7.73 -11.50
CA VAL A 224 -0.94 6.79 -12.58
C VAL A 224 -1.60 7.55 -13.73
N SER A 225 -1.11 7.32 -14.95
CA SER A 225 -1.70 7.88 -16.17
C SER A 225 -2.26 6.82 -17.12
N LYS A 226 -1.74 5.58 -17.01
CA LYS A 226 -2.15 4.44 -17.81
C LYS A 226 -2.19 3.20 -16.94
N ALA A 227 -3.11 2.30 -17.26
CA ALA A 227 -3.29 1.04 -16.53
C ALA A 227 -3.48 -0.13 -17.50
N TYR A 228 -2.83 -1.25 -17.21
CA TYR A 228 -2.86 -2.48 -17.98
C TYR A 228 -3.30 -3.67 -17.11
N ASN A 229 -4.22 -4.48 -17.62
CA ASN A 229 -4.77 -5.62 -16.90
C ASN A 229 -3.87 -6.88 -17.00
N LEU A 230 -4.27 -8.00 -16.39
CA LEU A 230 -3.51 -9.26 -16.40
C LEU A 230 -3.30 -9.89 -17.79
N LYS A 231 -4.05 -9.44 -18.81
CA LYS A 231 -3.85 -9.84 -20.22
C LYS A 231 -2.85 -8.93 -20.95
N GLY A 232 -2.33 -7.89 -20.28
CA GLY A 232 -1.51 -6.85 -20.89
C GLY A 232 -2.30 -5.85 -21.74
N GLU A 233 -3.64 -5.85 -21.62
CA GLU A 233 -4.50 -4.92 -22.35
C GLU A 233 -4.64 -3.60 -21.59
N PRO A 234 -4.66 -2.45 -22.27
CA PRO A 234 -5.06 -1.19 -21.64
C PRO A 234 -6.46 -1.35 -21.03
N VAL A 235 -6.63 -0.94 -19.78
CA VAL A 235 -7.93 -0.91 -19.11
C VAL A 235 -8.87 0.04 -19.86
N GLY A 236 -10.05 -0.46 -20.22
CA GLY A 236 -11.10 0.25 -20.94
C GLY A 236 -12.35 0.44 -20.08
N PRO A 237 -13.39 1.11 -20.60
CA PRO A 237 -14.61 1.35 -19.83
C PRO A 237 -15.35 0.04 -19.56
N ARG A 238 -16.04 -0.02 -18.41
CA ARG A 238 -16.83 -1.20 -18.05
C ARG A 238 -18.08 -1.30 -18.93
N ALA A 239 -18.40 -2.51 -19.40
CA ALA A 239 -19.66 -2.76 -20.06
C ALA A 239 -20.85 -2.47 -19.12
N THR A 240 -21.86 -1.74 -19.60
CA THR A 240 -23.07 -1.41 -18.82
C THR A 240 -24.00 -2.60 -18.62
N SER A 241 -23.86 -3.64 -19.44
CA SER A 241 -24.55 -4.92 -19.30
C SER A 241 -23.71 -6.03 -19.91
N GLY A 242 -23.71 -7.21 -19.28
CA GLY A 242 -22.91 -8.36 -19.72
C GLY A 242 -21.40 -8.22 -19.45
N PRO A 243 -20.59 -9.14 -19.98
CA PRO A 243 -19.15 -9.17 -19.72
C PRO A 243 -18.38 -8.08 -20.47
N THR A 244 -17.32 -7.58 -19.83
CA THR A 244 -16.32 -6.72 -20.47
C THR A 244 -15.23 -7.58 -21.09
N MET A 245 -15.28 -7.76 -22.41
CA MET A 245 -14.42 -8.72 -23.12
C MET A 245 -12.96 -8.27 -23.31
N THR A 246 -12.72 -6.95 -23.29
CA THR A 246 -11.40 -6.35 -23.50
C THR A 246 -11.20 -5.20 -22.53
N GLY A 247 -10.00 -5.11 -21.94
CA GLY A 247 -9.66 -4.01 -21.04
C GLY A 247 -10.40 -4.05 -19.70
N ALA A 248 -10.94 -5.20 -19.29
CA ALA A 248 -11.51 -5.34 -17.95
C ALA A 248 -10.42 -5.18 -16.88
N HIS A 249 -10.73 -4.50 -15.78
CA HIS A 249 -9.93 -4.59 -14.58
C HIS A 249 -10.29 -5.89 -13.84
N LEU A 250 -9.45 -6.90 -14.01
CA LEU A 250 -9.81 -8.29 -13.73
C LEU A 250 -9.94 -8.62 -12.24
N SER A 251 -9.40 -7.77 -11.35
CA SER A 251 -9.67 -7.84 -9.91
C SER A 251 -11.13 -7.50 -9.55
N ASN A 252 -11.95 -7.10 -10.52
CA ASN A 252 -13.38 -6.83 -10.32
C ASN A 252 -14.28 -7.86 -11.02
N THR A 253 -13.71 -8.86 -11.69
CA THR A 253 -14.47 -9.74 -12.59
C THR A 253 -14.18 -11.22 -12.40
N ASP A 254 -15.03 -12.06 -12.97
CA ASP A 254 -14.63 -13.42 -13.35
C ASP A 254 -13.74 -13.40 -14.60
N ALA A 255 -13.18 -14.55 -14.98
CA ALA A 255 -12.29 -14.67 -16.15
C ALA A 255 -12.99 -14.36 -17.49
N ALA A 256 -14.32 -14.43 -17.53
CA ALA A 256 -15.12 -14.07 -18.69
C ALA A 256 -15.38 -12.55 -18.79
N GLY A 257 -15.05 -11.79 -17.75
CA GLY A 257 -15.21 -10.32 -17.70
C GLY A 257 -16.53 -9.85 -17.11
N ASN A 258 -17.31 -10.73 -16.47
CA ASN A 258 -18.51 -10.32 -15.73
C ASN A 258 -18.09 -9.63 -14.44
N PHE A 259 -18.67 -8.47 -14.12
CA PHE A 259 -18.42 -7.78 -12.86
C PHE A 259 -19.01 -8.57 -11.68
N VAL A 260 -18.23 -8.77 -10.61
CA VAL A 260 -18.64 -9.63 -9.48
C VAL A 260 -18.51 -9.01 -8.10
N VAL A 261 -17.96 -7.81 -7.96
CA VAL A 261 -17.66 -7.20 -6.65
C VAL A 261 -18.93 -6.76 -5.93
N GLY A 262 -19.09 -7.12 -4.66
CA GLY A 262 -20.17 -6.67 -3.79
C GLY A 262 -20.47 -7.65 -2.65
N ASN A 263 -21.21 -7.22 -1.63
CA ASN A 263 -21.45 -8.04 -0.44
C ASN A 263 -22.45 -9.19 -0.70
N SER A 264 -23.70 -8.84 -1.04
CA SER A 264 -24.77 -9.82 -1.33
C SER A 264 -25.02 -10.03 -2.81
N ALA A 265 -24.64 -9.05 -3.64
CA ALA A 265 -24.79 -9.06 -5.09
C ALA A 265 -23.75 -8.12 -5.72
N PRO A 266 -23.39 -8.33 -7.01
CA PRO A 266 -22.49 -7.43 -7.70
C PRO A 266 -23.03 -5.99 -7.72
N THR A 267 -22.24 -5.05 -7.19
CA THR A 267 -22.58 -3.63 -7.03
C THR A 267 -21.50 -2.77 -7.71
N PRO A 268 -21.68 -2.45 -9.00
CA PRO A 268 -20.70 -1.66 -9.73
C PRO A 268 -20.56 -0.22 -9.20
N PRO A 269 -19.36 0.40 -9.28
CA PRO A 269 -19.22 1.83 -9.00
C PRO A 269 -20.05 2.69 -9.97
N THR A 270 -20.45 3.85 -9.45
CA THR A 270 -21.37 4.83 -10.05
C THR A 270 -20.66 6.07 -10.58
N TYR A 271 -19.50 6.43 -10.03
CA TYR A 271 -18.70 7.59 -10.46
C TYR A 271 -17.46 7.22 -11.28
N ALA A 272 -17.15 5.93 -11.40
CA ALA A 272 -16.03 5.41 -12.17
C ALA A 272 -16.38 4.08 -12.87
N ASP A 273 -15.54 3.66 -13.81
CA ASP A 273 -15.72 2.38 -14.51
C ASP A 273 -15.41 1.18 -13.60
N TRP A 274 -14.33 1.31 -12.82
CA TRP A 274 -13.78 0.23 -12.00
C TRP A 274 -13.47 0.68 -10.59
N LEU A 275 -13.37 -0.29 -9.69
CA LEU A 275 -12.85 -0.10 -8.35
C LEU A 275 -11.40 -0.60 -8.30
N MET A 276 -10.46 0.27 -7.97
CA MET A 276 -9.17 -0.15 -7.45
C MET A 276 -9.41 -0.59 -6.01
N GLN A 277 -9.27 -1.89 -5.75
CA GLN A 277 -9.51 -2.46 -4.42
C GLN A 277 -8.50 -1.95 -3.41
N SER A 278 -8.69 -2.35 -2.15
CA SER A 278 -7.81 -1.99 -1.05
C SER A 278 -6.36 -2.29 -1.42
N LEU A 279 -5.59 -1.23 -1.66
CA LEU A 279 -4.15 -1.36 -1.81
C LEU A 279 -3.57 -1.45 -0.40
N CYS A 280 -3.11 -2.63 0.00
CA CYS A 280 -2.39 -2.80 1.26
C CYS A 280 -0.90 -2.65 0.99
N SER A 281 -0.27 -1.71 1.68
CA SER A 281 1.15 -1.37 1.61
C SER A 281 1.76 -1.25 0.21
N ALA A 282 3.08 -1.06 0.20
CA ALA A 282 3.90 -1.01 -1.00
C ALA A 282 5.37 -1.03 -0.65
N HIS A 283 6.20 -1.20 -1.69
CA HIS A 283 7.60 -0.86 -1.63
C HIS A 283 8.08 -0.25 -2.94
N LEU A 284 8.98 0.73 -2.85
CA LEU A 284 9.58 1.38 -4.02
C LEU A 284 10.93 0.74 -4.31
N GLU A 285 11.03 0.14 -5.49
CA GLU A 285 12.26 -0.48 -5.99
C GLU A 285 12.94 0.48 -6.96
N VAL A 286 14.09 1.03 -6.55
CA VAL A 286 14.90 1.87 -7.44
C VAL A 286 15.72 0.96 -8.34
N LYS A 287 15.85 1.33 -9.62
CA LYS A 287 16.71 0.65 -10.59
C LYS A 287 18.04 0.23 -9.97
N HIS A 288 18.41 -1.03 -10.17
CA HIS A 288 19.69 -1.60 -9.74
C HIS A 288 20.01 -1.32 -8.25
N GLN A 289 19.05 -1.55 -7.35
CA GLN A 289 19.22 -1.20 -5.95
C GLN A 289 20.20 -2.07 -5.16
N TRP A 290 20.54 -3.27 -5.65
CA TRP A 290 21.37 -4.23 -4.91
C TRP A 290 22.83 -4.29 -5.36
N GLY A 291 23.18 -3.52 -6.38
CA GLY A 291 24.51 -3.44 -6.96
C GLY A 291 24.44 -2.81 -8.35
N PRO A 292 25.58 -2.58 -9.03
CA PRO A 292 25.59 -1.86 -10.31
C PRO A 292 24.71 -2.44 -11.43
N THR A 293 24.37 -3.73 -11.33
CA THR A 293 23.51 -4.44 -12.30
C THR A 293 22.50 -5.38 -11.63
N TYR A 294 22.31 -5.28 -10.31
CA TYR A 294 21.48 -6.23 -9.54
C TYR A 294 20.18 -5.59 -9.10
N GLY A 295 19.10 -6.34 -9.26
CA GLY A 295 17.73 -5.90 -9.05
C GLY A 295 17.05 -5.41 -10.34
N VAL A 296 15.86 -4.82 -10.23
CA VAL A 296 15.03 -4.36 -11.37
C VAL A 296 15.75 -3.38 -12.32
N GLU A 297 15.33 -3.36 -13.59
CA GLU A 297 15.91 -2.55 -14.67
C GLU A 297 15.30 -1.13 -14.76
N ASP A 298 14.10 -0.96 -14.21
CA ASP A 298 13.38 0.30 -14.08
C ASP A 298 13.12 0.59 -12.60
N SER A 299 13.11 1.88 -12.23
CA SER A 299 12.55 2.27 -10.94
C SER A 299 11.03 2.09 -10.97
N LEU A 300 10.50 1.30 -10.05
CA LEU A 300 9.10 0.95 -9.98
C LEU A 300 8.56 1.03 -8.56
N TYR A 301 7.25 1.21 -8.45
CA TYR A 301 6.52 1.15 -7.20
C TYR A 301 5.62 -0.08 -7.23
N LEU A 302 5.85 -1.01 -6.31
CA LEU A 302 5.12 -2.27 -6.23
C LEU A 302 4.12 -2.19 -5.08
N THR A 303 2.86 -2.42 -5.40
CA THR A 303 1.73 -2.46 -4.45
C THR A 303 0.82 -3.62 -4.83
N ASN A 304 -0.28 -3.83 -4.13
CA ASN A 304 -1.12 -4.99 -4.30
C ASN A 304 -2.53 -4.71 -3.82
N GLU A 305 -3.50 -5.26 -4.55
CA GLU A 305 -4.84 -5.36 -4.02
C GLU A 305 -4.87 -6.48 -2.98
N GLU A 306 -5.35 -6.20 -1.77
CA GLU A 306 -5.24 -7.09 -0.61
C GLU A 306 -6.53 -7.87 -0.37
N TRP A 307 -7.65 -7.15 -0.28
CA TRP A 307 -8.93 -7.70 0.11
C TRP A 307 -10.09 -7.18 -0.74
N ASN A 308 -11.14 -8.00 -0.88
CA ASN A 308 -12.39 -7.62 -1.54
C ASN A 308 -13.58 -8.44 -0.98
N SER A 309 -14.81 -7.97 -1.22
CA SER A 309 -16.03 -8.72 -0.95
C SER A 309 -16.68 -9.18 -2.25
N VAL A 310 -16.81 -10.50 -2.39
CA VAL A 310 -17.44 -11.14 -3.55
C VAL A 310 -18.63 -11.99 -3.08
N PRO A 311 -19.82 -11.89 -3.73
CA PRO A 311 -20.99 -12.65 -3.33
C PRO A 311 -20.75 -14.16 -3.44
N ALA A 312 -21.40 -14.94 -2.57
CA ALA A 312 -21.33 -16.39 -2.64
C ALA A 312 -21.85 -16.92 -4.00
N GLY A 313 -21.24 -17.99 -4.51
CA GLY A 313 -21.70 -18.69 -5.71
C GLY A 313 -21.18 -18.14 -7.05
N VAL A 314 -20.42 -17.04 -7.06
CA VAL A 314 -19.85 -16.48 -8.31
C VAL A 314 -18.46 -17.04 -8.61
N ASP A 315 -18.04 -16.90 -9.86
CA ASP A 315 -16.64 -17.07 -10.28
C ASP A 315 -15.86 -15.78 -10.02
N TYR A 316 -14.55 -15.89 -9.80
CA TYR A 316 -13.71 -14.73 -9.54
C TYR A 316 -12.27 -14.98 -9.96
N VAL A 317 -11.61 -13.99 -10.54
CA VAL A 317 -10.18 -14.08 -10.94
C VAL A 317 -9.26 -14.05 -9.73
N GLY A 318 -9.56 -13.22 -8.73
CA GLY A 318 -8.68 -12.95 -7.60
C GLY A 318 -8.09 -11.53 -7.64
N LEU A 319 -7.18 -11.24 -6.71
CA LEU A 319 -6.57 -9.92 -6.50
C LEU A 319 -5.11 -9.94 -6.92
N SER A 320 -4.70 -8.97 -7.74
CA SER A 320 -3.35 -8.92 -8.30
C SER A 320 -2.44 -7.91 -7.62
N ALA A 321 -1.14 -8.20 -7.65
CA ALA A 321 -0.12 -7.18 -7.42
C ALA A 321 -0.07 -6.21 -8.60
N HIS A 322 0.43 -5.00 -8.38
CA HIS A 322 0.56 -3.95 -9.37
C HIS A 322 1.96 -3.33 -9.35
N ALA A 323 2.60 -3.29 -10.52
CA ALA A 323 3.90 -2.63 -10.72
C ALA A 323 3.71 -1.33 -11.50
N LEU A 324 3.97 -0.20 -10.86
CA LEU A 324 3.94 1.12 -11.49
C LEU A 324 5.33 1.50 -11.99
N ASN A 325 5.46 1.69 -13.31
CA ASN A 325 6.66 2.29 -13.87
C ASN A 325 6.70 3.78 -13.51
N LEU A 326 7.68 4.20 -12.69
CA LEU A 326 7.75 5.57 -12.19
C LEU A 326 8.12 6.59 -13.28
N ALA A 327 8.79 6.16 -14.34
CA ALA A 327 9.19 7.03 -15.45
C ALA A 327 8.04 7.25 -16.44
N THR A 328 7.30 6.19 -16.79
CA THR A 328 6.21 6.25 -17.78
C THR A 328 4.83 6.43 -17.18
N LYS A 329 4.69 6.28 -15.85
CA LYS A 329 3.41 6.36 -15.12
C LYS A 329 2.39 5.31 -15.58
N GLU A 330 2.89 4.14 -15.96
CA GLU A 330 2.11 2.99 -16.42
C GLU A 330 2.00 1.96 -15.28
N LEU A 331 0.78 1.67 -14.85
CA LEU A 331 0.47 0.66 -13.85
C LEU A 331 0.15 -0.67 -14.52
N TRP A 332 0.85 -1.73 -14.16
CA TRP A 332 0.68 -3.06 -14.72
C TRP A 332 0.24 -4.05 -13.66
N ALA A 333 -0.89 -4.75 -13.87
CA ALA A 333 -1.25 -5.90 -13.05
C ALA A 333 -0.26 -7.05 -13.27
N VAL A 334 0.20 -7.68 -12.19
CA VAL A 334 1.24 -8.70 -12.18
C VAL A 334 0.64 -10.04 -11.76
N GLY A 335 0.49 -10.96 -12.71
CA GLY A 335 0.00 -12.31 -12.43
C GLY A 335 1.07 -13.27 -11.88
N ALA A 336 2.36 -12.95 -12.02
CA ALA A 336 3.44 -13.89 -11.73
C ALA A 336 3.57 -14.30 -10.25
N PHE A 337 3.04 -13.49 -9.33
CA PHE A 337 3.02 -13.80 -7.90
C PHE A 337 1.83 -14.70 -7.49
N GLY A 338 0.84 -14.89 -8.37
CA GLY A 338 -0.49 -15.42 -8.04
C GLY A 338 -1.54 -14.30 -7.94
N LEU A 339 -2.75 -14.67 -7.52
CA LEU A 339 -3.92 -13.78 -7.48
C LEU A 339 -4.64 -13.80 -6.11
N GLY A 340 -3.89 -14.05 -5.03
CA GLY A 340 -4.44 -14.28 -3.68
C GLY A 340 -4.70 -13.03 -2.84
N GLY A 341 -4.32 -11.86 -3.32
CA GLY A 341 -4.11 -10.70 -2.45
C GLY A 341 -2.83 -10.83 -1.61
N TYR A 342 -2.24 -9.70 -1.28
CA TYR A 342 -0.96 -9.60 -0.58
C TYR A 342 -1.02 -8.48 0.44
N GLU A 343 -0.07 -8.48 1.38
CA GLU A 343 0.12 -7.37 2.32
C GLU A 343 1.22 -6.44 1.82
N LYS A 344 2.40 -7.03 1.57
CA LYS A 344 3.56 -6.28 1.06
C LYS A 344 4.43 -7.20 0.22
N ILE A 345 5.00 -6.65 -0.84
CA ILE A 345 5.93 -7.33 -1.72
C ILE A 345 7.20 -6.49 -1.82
N VAL A 346 8.35 -7.09 -1.47
CA VAL A 346 9.65 -6.40 -1.49
C VAL A 346 10.66 -7.15 -2.34
N GLU A 347 11.46 -6.42 -3.10
CA GLU A 347 12.62 -6.98 -3.78
C GLU A 347 13.73 -7.31 -2.76
N ILE A 348 14.45 -8.39 -2.99
CA ILE A 348 15.58 -8.85 -2.19
C ILE A 348 16.80 -8.96 -3.09
N ASN A 349 17.99 -8.75 -2.52
CA ASN A 349 19.23 -8.91 -3.27
C ASN A 349 19.33 -10.32 -3.87
N SER A 350 19.23 -10.43 -5.19
CA SER A 350 19.37 -11.70 -5.91
C SER A 350 20.83 -12.11 -6.10
N GLY A 351 21.79 -11.18 -6.03
CA GLY A 351 23.17 -11.41 -6.45
C GLY A 351 23.32 -11.76 -7.94
N SER A 352 22.33 -11.43 -8.77
CA SER A 352 22.26 -11.79 -10.19
C SER A 352 21.81 -10.60 -11.04
N SER A 353 22.43 -10.45 -12.22
CA SER A 353 21.96 -9.51 -13.24
C SER A 353 20.82 -10.08 -14.08
N THR A 354 20.67 -11.42 -14.13
CA THR A 354 19.69 -12.13 -14.96
C THR A 354 18.37 -12.36 -14.23
N TYR A 355 18.41 -12.45 -12.90
CA TYR A 355 17.25 -12.78 -12.07
C TYR A 355 16.99 -11.71 -11.02
N VAL A 356 15.71 -11.51 -10.72
CA VAL A 356 15.21 -10.75 -9.56
C VAL A 356 14.63 -11.72 -8.54
N VAL A 357 14.64 -11.32 -7.28
CA VAL A 357 14.02 -12.09 -6.18
C VAL A 357 13.11 -11.15 -5.43
N PHE A 358 11.86 -11.54 -5.25
CA PHE A 358 10.88 -10.81 -4.44
C PHE A 358 10.40 -11.69 -3.30
N SER A 359 9.99 -11.12 -2.18
CA SER A 359 9.22 -11.82 -1.16
C SER A 359 7.80 -11.27 -1.12
N PRO A 360 6.82 -12.01 -1.64
CA PRO A 360 5.41 -11.69 -1.46
C PRO A 360 4.93 -12.16 -0.09
N SER A 361 4.44 -11.24 0.73
CA SER A 361 3.83 -11.56 2.01
C SER A 361 2.31 -11.35 2.00
N GLY A 362 1.61 -11.87 3.00
CA GLY A 362 0.16 -11.83 3.08
C GLY A 362 -0.56 -13.13 2.76
N TYR A 363 -1.80 -12.96 2.29
CA TYR A 363 -2.78 -14.01 2.06
C TYR A 363 -2.50 -14.91 0.87
N ASN A 364 -3.34 -15.93 0.79
CA ASN A 364 -3.58 -16.82 -0.33
C ASN A 364 -5.08 -16.83 -0.66
N GLY A 365 -5.76 -15.68 -0.64
CA GLY A 365 -7.12 -15.50 -1.19
C GLY A 365 -8.23 -15.07 -0.23
N ASP A 366 -8.11 -13.92 0.44
CA ASP A 366 -9.22 -13.38 1.25
C ASP A 366 -10.19 -12.52 0.42
N PHE A 367 -11.33 -13.10 0.06
CA PHE A 367 -12.34 -12.51 -0.83
C PHE A 367 -13.74 -12.46 -0.20
N GLY A 368 -13.81 -12.52 1.13
CA GLY A 368 -15.07 -12.55 1.87
C GLY A 368 -15.91 -13.80 1.60
N ASN A 369 -17.16 -13.63 1.18
CA ASN A 369 -18.17 -14.71 1.21
C ASN A 369 -17.98 -15.82 0.15
N VAL A 370 -17.05 -15.67 -0.79
CA VAL A 370 -16.87 -16.59 -1.93
C VAL A 370 -15.94 -17.78 -1.62
N GLU A 371 -15.18 -17.75 -0.52
CA GLU A 371 -14.13 -18.75 -0.22
C GLU A 371 -14.64 -20.20 -0.23
N SER A 372 -15.82 -20.46 0.36
CA SER A 372 -16.44 -21.79 0.37
C SER A 372 -16.76 -22.30 -1.04
N THR A 373 -17.16 -21.39 -1.94
CA THR A 373 -17.45 -21.70 -3.34
C THR A 373 -16.16 -22.02 -4.09
N LEU A 374 -15.11 -21.21 -3.90
CA LEU A 374 -13.80 -21.44 -4.52
C LEU A 374 -13.18 -22.76 -4.07
N THR A 375 -13.28 -23.07 -2.77
CA THR A 375 -12.82 -24.35 -2.22
C THR A 375 -13.57 -25.54 -2.81
N ALA A 376 -14.88 -25.45 -2.98
CA ALA A 376 -15.68 -26.50 -3.61
C ALA A 376 -15.29 -26.69 -5.09
N LYS A 377 -15.09 -25.60 -5.83
CA LYS A 377 -14.63 -25.62 -7.24
C LYS A 377 -13.24 -26.21 -7.38
N ARG A 378 -12.30 -25.86 -6.49
CA ARG A 378 -10.96 -26.46 -6.43
C ARG A 378 -11.03 -27.98 -6.27
N ASN A 379 -11.78 -28.45 -5.26
CA ASN A 379 -11.97 -29.88 -5.03
C ASN A 379 -12.63 -30.59 -6.21
N ALA A 380 -13.58 -29.95 -6.90
CA ALA A 380 -14.22 -30.51 -8.08
C ALA A 380 -13.29 -30.59 -9.31
N ALA A 381 -12.43 -29.59 -9.50
CA ALA A 381 -11.53 -29.49 -10.65
C ALA A 381 -10.29 -30.38 -10.52
N TYR A 382 -9.74 -30.53 -9.32
CA TYR A 382 -8.45 -31.22 -9.09
C TYR A 382 -8.57 -32.53 -8.32
N GLY A 383 -9.73 -32.82 -7.72
CA GLY A 383 -9.89 -33.97 -6.83
C GLY A 383 -9.09 -33.80 -5.52
N PRO A 384 -8.84 -34.90 -4.79
CA PRO A 384 -8.03 -34.85 -3.57
C PRO A 384 -6.58 -34.48 -3.88
N ARG A 385 -5.90 -33.88 -2.89
CA ARG A 385 -4.47 -33.58 -2.93
C ARG A 385 -3.62 -34.84 -3.02
N SER A 386 -2.31 -34.64 -3.25
CA SER A 386 -1.34 -35.74 -3.33
C SER A 386 -1.26 -36.61 -2.06
N ASP A 387 -1.65 -36.09 -0.90
CA ASP A 387 -1.73 -36.80 0.38
C ASP A 387 -3.10 -37.48 0.62
N ASN A 388 -3.98 -37.49 -0.39
CA ASN A 388 -5.32 -38.06 -0.37
C ASN A 388 -6.32 -37.35 0.58
N THR A 389 -6.07 -36.08 0.90
CA THR A 389 -7.01 -35.22 1.64
C THR A 389 -7.69 -34.20 0.71
N SER A 390 -8.82 -33.63 1.14
CA SER A 390 -9.47 -32.53 0.42
C SER A 390 -8.69 -31.22 0.57
N TRP A 391 -8.85 -30.31 -0.40
CA TRP A 391 -8.42 -28.93 -0.28
C TRP A 391 -9.27 -28.19 0.77
N VAL A 392 -8.63 -27.30 1.53
CA VAL A 392 -9.28 -26.38 2.47
C VAL A 392 -9.12 -24.93 1.99
N GLY A 393 -9.89 -24.00 2.57
CA GLY A 393 -9.75 -22.57 2.29
C GLY A 393 -8.28 -22.11 2.34
N SER A 394 -7.85 -21.41 1.30
CA SER A 394 -6.43 -21.13 1.07
C SER A 394 -5.94 -19.88 1.80
N SER A 395 -6.82 -18.96 2.18
CA SER A 395 -6.51 -17.58 2.62
C SER A 395 -5.31 -17.50 3.56
N ASN A 396 -5.30 -18.32 4.62
CA ASN A 396 -4.25 -18.34 5.65
C ASN A 396 -3.48 -19.66 5.72
N VAL A 397 -3.41 -20.42 4.62
CA VAL A 397 -2.50 -21.56 4.47
C VAL A 397 -1.31 -21.14 3.61
N VAL A 398 -0.41 -20.36 4.23
CA VAL A 398 0.66 -19.64 3.53
C VAL A 398 1.99 -19.68 4.31
N PRO A 399 3.09 -20.21 3.74
CA PRO A 399 4.42 -20.09 4.32
C PRO A 399 5.02 -18.72 3.98
N ALA A 400 6.19 -18.38 4.52
CA ALA A 400 6.98 -17.28 3.93
C ALA A 400 7.35 -17.64 2.49
N ARG A 401 7.24 -16.67 1.57
CA ARG A 401 7.41 -16.92 0.13
C ARG A 401 8.59 -16.14 -0.44
N ILE A 402 9.17 -16.70 -1.49
CA ILE A 402 9.97 -15.94 -2.46
C ILE A 402 9.48 -16.24 -3.87
N TYR A 403 9.54 -15.24 -4.74
CA TYR A 403 9.40 -15.35 -6.17
C TYR A 403 10.76 -15.10 -6.81
N ILE A 404 11.15 -15.96 -7.74
CA ILE A 404 12.35 -15.79 -8.55
C ILE A 404 11.92 -15.52 -9.98
N GLY A 405 12.21 -14.32 -10.46
CA GLY A 405 11.83 -13.84 -11.78
C GLY A 405 13.04 -13.78 -12.72
N LYS A 406 12.88 -14.23 -13.96
CA LYS A 406 13.92 -14.15 -14.98
C LYS A 406 13.66 -12.93 -15.87
N LYS A 407 14.64 -12.03 -15.95
CA LYS A 407 14.53 -10.81 -16.77
C LYS A 407 14.62 -11.12 -18.26
N GLY A 408 13.84 -10.38 -19.05
CA GLY A 408 13.84 -10.42 -20.50
C GLY A 408 12.95 -11.51 -21.11
N PHE A 409 12.02 -12.08 -20.33
CA PHE A 409 11.13 -13.16 -20.79
C PHE A 409 9.67 -12.84 -20.45
N ASN A 410 8.78 -13.07 -21.42
CA ASN A 410 7.33 -12.95 -21.24
C ASN A 410 6.77 -14.17 -20.50
N ALA A 411 5.48 -14.14 -20.15
CA ALA A 411 4.83 -15.22 -19.41
C ALA A 411 4.83 -16.59 -20.12
N HIS A 412 5.15 -16.65 -21.42
CA HIS A 412 5.29 -17.90 -22.18
C HIS A 412 6.72 -18.44 -22.20
N GLY A 413 7.67 -17.76 -21.56
CA GLY A 413 9.08 -18.12 -21.57
C GLY A 413 9.80 -17.71 -22.87
N GLU A 414 9.26 -16.74 -23.61
CA GLU A 414 9.87 -16.22 -24.83
C GLU A 414 10.58 -14.90 -24.55
N ALA A 415 11.67 -14.62 -25.28
CA ALA A 415 12.40 -13.36 -25.12
C ALA A 415 11.52 -12.15 -25.43
N ALA A 416 11.48 -11.18 -24.50
CA ALA A 416 10.66 -9.99 -24.60
C ALA A 416 11.27 -8.80 -23.84
N THR A 417 10.90 -7.58 -24.22
CA THR A 417 11.48 -6.33 -23.70
C THR A 417 10.45 -5.37 -23.12
N ASP A 418 9.19 -5.79 -23.02
CA ASP A 418 8.17 -5.01 -22.33
C ASP A 418 8.51 -4.84 -20.85
N PHE A 419 7.75 -3.97 -20.17
CA PHE A 419 8.06 -3.55 -18.80
C PHE A 419 8.09 -4.71 -17.81
N LEU A 420 7.11 -5.62 -17.84
CA LEU A 420 7.08 -6.75 -16.92
C LEU A 420 8.20 -7.74 -17.25
N SER A 421 8.41 -8.04 -18.53
CA SER A 421 9.45 -8.98 -18.97
C SER A 421 10.85 -8.51 -18.57
N ARG A 422 11.24 -7.27 -18.87
CA ARG A 422 12.62 -6.80 -18.59
C ARG A 422 12.92 -6.64 -17.10
N ASN A 423 11.90 -6.44 -16.27
CA ASN A 423 12.02 -6.40 -14.81
C ASN A 423 11.89 -7.78 -14.14
N GLY A 424 11.68 -8.85 -14.93
CA GLY A 424 11.53 -10.20 -14.40
C GLY A 424 10.22 -10.41 -13.64
N LEU A 425 9.17 -9.66 -13.97
CA LEU A 425 7.85 -9.76 -13.35
C LEU A 425 6.83 -10.53 -14.20
N ALA A 426 7.21 -10.97 -15.41
CA ALA A 426 6.34 -11.74 -16.30
C ALA A 426 6.59 -13.26 -16.24
N TYR A 427 7.84 -13.68 -16.06
CA TYR A 427 8.26 -15.09 -16.11
C TYR A 427 9.10 -15.46 -14.89
N GLY A 428 8.57 -16.32 -14.03
CA GLY A 428 9.24 -16.71 -12.80
C GLY A 428 8.62 -17.90 -12.11
N GLN A 429 9.17 -18.27 -10.96
CA GLN A 429 8.72 -19.39 -10.14
C GLN A 429 8.47 -18.93 -8.70
N ASN A 430 7.33 -19.36 -8.13
CA ASN A 430 7.01 -19.14 -6.72
C ASN A 430 7.53 -20.29 -5.86
N TYR A 431 8.05 -19.93 -4.69
CA TYR A 431 8.59 -20.84 -3.70
C TYR A 431 8.03 -20.52 -2.32
N GLY A 432 7.84 -21.55 -1.50
CA GLY A 432 7.48 -21.43 -0.09
C GLY A 432 8.59 -21.99 0.80
N PHE A 433 8.81 -21.37 1.96
CA PHE A 433 9.71 -21.89 2.96
C PHE A 433 9.17 -23.22 3.52
N ALA A 434 10.00 -24.24 3.49
CA ALA A 434 9.67 -25.58 3.92
C ALA A 434 10.79 -26.16 4.78
N THR A 435 10.40 -27.01 5.72
CA THR A 435 11.33 -27.68 6.65
C THR A 435 10.82 -29.09 6.96
N ASN A 436 11.68 -29.92 7.52
CA ASN A 436 11.25 -31.19 8.10
C ASN A 436 10.65 -30.91 9.49
N VAL A 437 9.33 -30.71 9.53
CA VAL A 437 8.59 -30.28 10.74
C VAL A 437 8.81 -31.24 11.91
N ALA A 438 8.81 -32.55 11.67
CA ALA A 438 9.00 -33.53 12.73
C ALA A 438 10.37 -33.41 13.43
N SER A 439 11.44 -33.25 12.65
CA SER A 439 12.81 -33.25 13.20
C SER A 439 13.36 -31.86 13.53
N THR A 440 12.91 -30.82 12.85
CA THR A 440 13.47 -29.45 12.98
C THR A 440 12.71 -28.63 14.01
N THR A 441 11.38 -28.73 14.03
CA THR A 441 10.52 -27.91 14.89
C THR A 441 9.83 -28.73 15.98
N GLY A 442 10.15 -30.02 16.10
CA GLY A 442 9.53 -30.93 17.09
C GLY A 442 8.07 -31.25 16.80
N GLY A 443 7.66 -31.17 15.52
CA GLY A 443 6.27 -31.37 15.11
C GLY A 443 5.41 -30.11 15.10
N LEU A 444 5.98 -28.94 15.43
CA LEU A 444 5.24 -27.68 15.51
C LEU A 444 5.28 -26.91 14.19
N TYR A 445 4.10 -26.52 13.71
CA TYR A 445 3.95 -25.54 12.64
C TYR A 445 4.16 -24.13 13.16
N ARG A 446 4.25 -23.17 12.24
CA ARG A 446 4.84 -21.85 12.48
C ARG A 446 4.26 -21.15 13.71
N ASP A 447 2.94 -21.04 13.85
CA ASP A 447 2.37 -20.30 14.98
C ASP A 447 2.55 -21.03 16.31
N ALA A 448 2.29 -22.34 16.33
CA ALA A 448 2.47 -23.16 17.53
C ALA A 448 3.94 -23.17 18.00
N TRP A 449 4.89 -23.09 17.07
CA TRP A 449 6.32 -22.98 17.38
C TRP A 449 6.64 -21.63 18.03
N HIS A 450 6.07 -20.51 17.57
CA HIS A 450 6.31 -19.20 18.17
C HIS A 450 5.64 -18.99 19.53
N LYS A 451 4.60 -19.77 19.84
CA LYS A 451 3.90 -19.79 21.15
C LYS A 451 4.59 -20.67 22.19
N ASP A 452 5.50 -21.53 21.78
CA ASP A 452 6.17 -22.48 22.68
C ASP A 452 7.13 -21.71 23.61
N ALA A 453 6.79 -21.66 24.90
CA ALA A 453 7.55 -20.94 25.92
C ALA A 453 8.98 -21.48 26.16
N THR A 454 9.33 -22.63 25.56
CA THR A 454 10.72 -23.12 25.56
C THR A 454 11.59 -22.47 24.49
N ARG A 455 10.97 -21.73 23.55
CA ARG A 455 11.67 -21.00 22.50
C ARG A 455 12.19 -19.67 22.99
N MET A 456 13.30 -19.26 22.39
CA MET A 456 13.94 -17.99 22.70
C MET A 456 14.44 -17.30 21.44
N ASN A 457 14.60 -15.98 21.52
CA ASN A 457 15.19 -15.19 20.45
C ASN A 457 16.50 -15.86 19.99
N GLY A 458 16.75 -15.85 18.67
CA GLY A 458 17.91 -16.50 18.06
C GLY A 458 17.71 -17.98 17.72
N ASP A 459 16.68 -18.64 18.24
CA ASP A 459 16.30 -20.00 17.81
C ASP A 459 16.13 -20.04 16.29
N THR A 460 16.61 -21.15 15.70
CA THR A 460 16.74 -21.30 14.25
C THR A 460 15.92 -22.48 13.76
N VAL A 461 15.26 -22.30 12.62
CA VAL A 461 14.63 -23.37 11.85
C VAL A 461 15.36 -23.49 10.51
N THR A 462 16.09 -24.58 10.33
CA THR A 462 16.79 -24.87 9.07
C THR A 462 15.84 -25.47 8.04
N GLY A 463 15.95 -25.04 6.79
CA GLY A 463 15.09 -25.50 5.71
C GLY A 463 15.52 -25.01 4.34
N GLY A 464 14.54 -24.63 3.54
CA GLY A 464 14.76 -24.02 2.24
C GLY A 464 13.47 -23.56 1.59
N PHE A 465 13.60 -22.71 0.58
CA PHE A 465 12.49 -22.36 -0.28
C PHE A 465 12.37 -23.39 -1.41
N PHE A 466 11.20 -24.01 -1.53
CA PHE A 466 10.91 -25.03 -2.52
C PHE A 466 9.76 -24.59 -3.43
N PRO A 467 9.81 -24.93 -4.73
CA PRO A 467 8.82 -24.45 -5.67
C PRO A 467 7.48 -25.16 -5.46
N ILE A 468 6.40 -24.43 -5.81
CA ILE A 468 5.10 -25.03 -6.10
C ILE A 468 5.03 -25.45 -7.57
N GLU A 469 4.12 -26.35 -7.92
CA GLU A 469 3.96 -26.79 -9.33
C GLU A 469 3.45 -25.66 -10.24
N TRP A 470 2.63 -24.76 -9.68
CA TRP A 470 2.02 -23.68 -10.43
C TRP A 470 3.04 -22.65 -10.90
N ARG A 471 2.83 -22.15 -12.12
CA ARG A 471 3.54 -21.02 -12.71
C ARG A 471 2.58 -20.20 -13.58
N TRP A 472 2.68 -18.88 -13.50
CA TRP A 472 1.97 -17.99 -14.41
C TRP A 472 2.40 -18.25 -15.86
N ASN A 473 1.41 -18.42 -16.74
CA ASN A 473 1.62 -18.76 -18.15
C ASN A 473 1.00 -17.73 -19.11
N GLY A 474 0.55 -16.58 -18.60
CA GLY A 474 -0.13 -15.53 -19.37
C GLY A 474 -1.63 -15.74 -19.56
N THR A 475 -2.20 -16.86 -19.10
CA THR A 475 -3.63 -17.14 -19.22
C THR A 475 -4.36 -16.73 -17.95
N VAL A 476 -5.33 -15.82 -18.09
CA VAL A 476 -6.22 -15.46 -16.98
C VAL A 476 -7.27 -16.55 -16.77
N THR A 477 -7.33 -17.06 -15.55
CA THR A 477 -8.31 -18.06 -15.09
C THR A 477 -8.96 -17.60 -13.79
N ASN A 478 -10.05 -18.26 -13.39
CA ASN A 478 -10.62 -18.05 -12.06
C ASN A 478 -9.70 -18.64 -10.96
N PHE A 479 -9.90 -18.16 -9.74
CA PHE A 479 -9.00 -18.32 -8.61
C PHE A 479 -8.80 -19.78 -8.15
N GLU A 480 -9.74 -20.69 -8.43
CA GLU A 480 -9.56 -22.12 -8.15
C GLU A 480 -8.37 -22.76 -8.90
N HIS A 481 -7.85 -22.09 -9.92
CA HIS A 481 -6.67 -22.49 -10.70
C HIS A 481 -5.37 -21.76 -10.30
N ASP A 482 -5.42 -20.86 -9.32
CA ASP A 482 -4.28 -20.03 -8.91
C ASP A 482 -3.21 -20.81 -8.13
N GLY A 483 -2.00 -20.24 -8.07
CA GLY A 483 -0.87 -20.77 -7.31
C GLY A 483 -1.05 -20.74 -5.80
N ALA A 484 -1.95 -19.90 -5.27
CA ALA A 484 -2.26 -19.80 -3.84
C ALA A 484 -2.59 -21.15 -3.18
N TRP A 485 -3.22 -22.07 -3.92
CA TRP A 485 -3.54 -23.41 -3.42
C TRP A 485 -2.29 -24.29 -3.26
N GLY A 486 -1.23 -24.07 -4.03
CA GLY A 486 -0.06 -24.94 -4.12
C GLY A 486 0.70 -25.16 -2.80
N PHE A 487 0.53 -24.26 -1.83
CA PHE A 487 1.17 -24.39 -0.50
C PHE A 487 0.49 -25.40 0.44
N GLN A 488 -0.65 -25.94 0.03
CA GLN A 488 -1.29 -27.09 0.67
C GLN A 488 -0.71 -28.44 0.22
N GLU A 489 0.09 -28.46 -0.85
CA GLU A 489 0.73 -29.67 -1.38
C GLU A 489 2.12 -29.89 -0.79
N MET A 490 2.69 -31.07 -1.07
CA MET A 490 4.10 -31.33 -0.79
C MET A 490 4.99 -30.44 -1.67
N PRO A 491 6.06 -29.83 -1.12
CA PRO A 491 6.94 -29.00 -1.92
C PRO A 491 7.65 -29.81 -3.03
N VAL A 492 7.71 -29.24 -4.24
CA VAL A 492 8.24 -29.96 -5.40
C VAL A 492 9.74 -30.22 -5.23
N GLY A 493 10.14 -31.48 -5.40
CA GLY A 493 11.55 -31.90 -5.30
C GLY A 493 12.12 -31.91 -3.89
N ALA A 494 11.30 -31.71 -2.85
CA ALA A 494 11.78 -31.71 -1.47
C ALA A 494 12.06 -33.12 -0.93
N PRO A 495 13.02 -33.26 0.02
CA PRO A 495 13.25 -34.53 0.71
C PRO A 495 12.01 -35.01 1.47
N SER A 496 11.87 -36.33 1.61
CA SER A 496 10.77 -36.95 2.37
C SER A 496 10.62 -36.35 3.78
N GLY A 497 9.38 -36.01 4.14
CA GLY A 497 9.05 -35.39 5.43
C GLY A 497 9.21 -33.87 5.48
N THR A 498 9.62 -33.24 4.38
CA THR A 498 9.66 -31.77 4.24
C THR A 498 8.28 -31.27 3.82
N THR A 499 7.70 -30.36 4.59
CA THR A 499 6.42 -29.70 4.26
C THR A 499 6.59 -28.19 4.31
N PHE A 500 5.73 -27.45 3.59
CA PHE A 500 5.69 -25.99 3.74
C PHE A 500 5.40 -25.64 5.21
N TRP A 501 6.20 -24.73 5.77
CA TRP A 501 6.08 -24.31 7.16
C TRP A 501 5.02 -23.22 7.26
N THR A 502 3.77 -23.63 7.08
CA THR A 502 2.56 -22.79 7.17
C THR A 502 2.18 -22.55 8.64
N PRO A 503 1.21 -21.66 8.92
CA PRO A 503 0.82 -21.26 10.27
C PRO A 503 0.35 -22.45 11.13
N SER A 504 -0.52 -23.28 10.56
CA SER A 504 -1.20 -24.40 11.24
C SER A 504 -1.20 -25.70 10.40
N GLY A 505 -0.17 -25.87 9.57
CA GLY A 505 -0.06 -27.00 8.66
C GLY A 505 -0.92 -26.87 7.40
N PRO A 506 -0.94 -27.90 6.54
CA PRO A 506 -1.55 -27.79 5.21
C PRO A 506 -3.08 -27.94 5.23
N ASN A 507 -3.67 -28.18 6.40
CA ASN A 507 -5.09 -28.51 6.57
C ASN A 507 -5.89 -27.44 7.33
N SER A 508 -5.22 -26.38 7.78
CA SER A 508 -5.85 -25.37 8.64
C SER A 508 -5.20 -24.03 8.41
N ALA A 509 -6.04 -23.00 8.39
CA ALA A 509 -5.63 -21.62 8.56
C ALA A 509 -4.95 -21.41 9.93
N GLY A 510 -4.11 -20.38 10.00
CA GLY A 510 -3.64 -19.77 11.25
C GLY A 510 -3.42 -18.27 11.03
N SER A 511 -2.48 -17.67 11.75
CA SER A 511 -2.13 -16.26 11.60
C SER A 511 -1.43 -16.02 10.26
N LYS A 512 -1.81 -14.95 9.56
CA LYS A 512 -1.19 -14.54 8.30
C LYS A 512 0.23 -14.03 8.53
N SER A 513 1.10 -14.25 7.53
CA SER A 513 2.37 -13.53 7.45
C SER A 513 2.09 -12.12 6.94
N GLU A 514 2.51 -11.11 7.69
CA GLU A 514 2.12 -9.71 7.48
C GLU A 514 3.17 -8.94 6.68
N HIS A 515 3.47 -7.69 7.02
CA HIS A 515 4.53 -6.94 6.36
C HIS A 515 5.90 -7.61 6.46
N ASN A 516 6.66 -7.41 5.39
CA ASN A 516 8.06 -7.82 5.27
C ASN A 516 8.92 -6.64 4.81
N THR A 517 10.23 -6.81 4.93
CA THR A 517 11.19 -5.78 4.54
C THR A 517 12.52 -6.46 4.20
N PRO A 518 13.21 -6.03 3.13
CA PRO A 518 14.46 -6.66 2.75
C PRO A 518 15.56 -6.33 3.75
N ASP A 519 16.58 -7.19 3.87
CA ASP A 519 17.72 -6.86 4.72
C ASP A 519 18.43 -5.61 4.18
N PRO A 520 18.47 -4.50 4.96
CA PRO A 520 18.90 -3.21 4.44
C PRO A 520 20.41 -3.13 4.23
N THR A 521 21.16 -4.13 4.72
CA THR A 521 22.60 -4.26 4.49
C THR A 521 22.94 -4.82 3.10
N GLY A 522 21.93 -5.30 2.35
CA GLY A 522 22.13 -5.97 1.08
C GLY A 522 22.44 -7.46 1.20
N ALA A 523 22.22 -8.07 2.37
CA ALA A 523 22.29 -9.52 2.50
C ALA A 523 21.20 -10.22 1.67
N HIS A 524 21.42 -11.49 1.33
CA HIS A 524 20.42 -12.37 0.72
C HIS A 524 19.41 -12.83 1.78
N ALA A 525 18.59 -11.89 2.25
CA ALA A 525 17.71 -12.09 3.38
C ALA A 525 16.58 -11.06 3.45
N PHE A 526 15.57 -11.35 4.25
CA PHE A 526 14.49 -10.44 4.59
C PHE A 526 13.95 -10.70 6.00
N TYR A 527 13.32 -9.69 6.58
CA TYR A 527 12.57 -9.78 7.82
C TYR A 527 11.07 -9.92 7.53
N GLN A 528 10.37 -10.66 8.37
CA GLN A 528 8.96 -11.00 8.20
C GLN A 528 8.22 -10.83 9.53
N GLY A 529 7.18 -10.00 9.53
CA GLY A 529 6.19 -9.89 10.61
C GLY A 529 5.02 -10.86 10.43
N SER A 530 4.14 -10.91 11.43
CA SER A 530 2.97 -11.79 11.48
C SER A 530 1.88 -11.17 12.34
N THR A 531 0.63 -11.50 12.03
CA THR A 531 -0.52 -11.12 12.87
C THR A 531 -0.48 -11.74 14.26
N ALA A 532 0.17 -12.88 14.40
CA ALA A 532 0.42 -13.48 15.70
C ALA A 532 1.43 -12.71 16.58
N GLY A 533 2.03 -11.61 16.10
CA GLY A 533 2.92 -10.78 16.91
C GLY A 533 4.38 -11.25 17.00
N TYR A 534 4.81 -12.15 16.12
CA TYR A 534 6.23 -12.54 16.00
C TYR A 534 6.92 -11.89 14.80
N VAL A 535 8.25 -11.75 14.91
CA VAL A 535 9.13 -11.29 13.82
C VAL A 535 10.28 -12.26 13.68
N GLY A 536 10.63 -12.60 12.43
CA GLY A 536 11.83 -13.37 12.16
C GLY A 536 12.55 -12.96 10.90
N HIS A 537 13.71 -13.60 10.69
CA HIS A 537 14.66 -13.28 9.65
C HIS A 537 14.98 -14.53 8.83
N TYR A 538 14.68 -14.48 7.54
CA TYR A 538 14.97 -15.55 6.59
C TYR A 538 16.26 -15.21 5.83
N SER A 539 17.28 -16.07 5.92
CA SER A 539 18.56 -15.87 5.25
C SER A 539 18.91 -17.04 4.34
N PHE A 540 19.38 -16.74 3.13
CA PHE A 540 19.70 -17.72 2.08
C PHE A 540 20.98 -17.29 1.33
N PRO A 541 22.14 -17.35 2.00
CA PRO A 541 23.39 -16.74 1.52
C PRO A 541 23.95 -17.33 0.22
N THR A 542 23.44 -18.48 -0.23
CA THR A 542 23.93 -19.18 -1.43
C THR A 542 23.17 -18.81 -2.71
N ILE A 543 22.08 -18.03 -2.63
CA ILE A 543 21.20 -17.76 -3.78
C ILE A 543 21.92 -17.12 -4.97
N GLY A 544 22.85 -16.18 -4.72
CA GLY A 544 23.59 -15.53 -5.81
C GLY A 544 24.40 -16.52 -6.63
N THR A 545 25.19 -17.37 -5.96
CA THR A 545 25.95 -18.44 -6.60
C THR A 545 25.04 -19.43 -7.33
N LEU A 546 23.91 -19.78 -6.73
CA LEU A 546 22.93 -20.70 -7.31
C LEU A 546 22.36 -20.13 -8.62
N LEU A 547 21.89 -18.88 -8.61
CA LEU A 547 21.32 -18.23 -9.79
C LEU A 547 22.36 -18.01 -10.90
N GLN A 548 23.62 -17.76 -10.56
CA GLN A 548 24.70 -17.65 -11.54
C GLN A 548 25.08 -18.99 -12.19
N SER A 549 24.75 -20.12 -11.55
CA SER A 549 25.02 -21.45 -12.08
C SER A 549 23.94 -21.98 -13.05
N LEU A 550 22.77 -21.34 -13.10
CA LEU A 550 21.67 -21.73 -13.96
C LEU A 550 21.98 -21.42 -15.44
N THR A 551 21.45 -22.25 -16.33
CA THR A 551 21.57 -22.07 -17.79
C THR A 551 20.18 -22.09 -18.42
N GLY A 552 20.00 -21.42 -19.56
CA GLY A 552 18.69 -21.43 -20.24
C GLY A 552 17.58 -20.83 -19.38
N ASP A 553 16.37 -21.41 -19.45
CA ASP A 553 15.16 -20.94 -18.75
C ASP A 553 14.93 -21.62 -17.39
N ASP A 554 16.01 -22.14 -16.81
CA ASP A 554 15.99 -22.89 -15.56
C ASP A 554 15.70 -21.99 -14.35
N PHE A 555 15.10 -22.59 -13.33
CA PHE A 555 14.93 -22.03 -12.00
C PHE A 555 15.48 -23.01 -10.96
N PRO A 556 15.91 -22.56 -9.77
CA PRO A 556 16.42 -23.46 -8.75
C PRO A 556 15.41 -24.55 -8.36
N ALA A 557 15.87 -25.79 -8.19
CA ALA A 557 15.04 -26.85 -7.62
C ALA A 557 14.71 -26.58 -6.14
N SER A 558 15.59 -25.89 -5.42
CA SER A 558 15.38 -25.35 -4.08
C SER A 558 16.40 -24.26 -3.78
N VAL A 559 16.11 -23.41 -2.79
CA VAL A 559 17.05 -22.42 -2.24
C VAL A 559 17.27 -22.74 -0.76
N PRO A 560 18.44 -23.24 -0.35
CA PRO A 560 18.75 -23.48 1.06
C PRO A 560 18.63 -22.20 1.89
N ALA A 561 17.93 -22.27 3.02
CA ALA A 561 17.65 -21.11 3.84
C ALA A 561 17.52 -21.49 5.32
N ASP A 562 17.83 -20.52 6.19
CA ASP A 562 17.57 -20.60 7.62
C ASP A 562 16.59 -19.49 8.03
N TYR A 563 15.65 -19.83 8.90
CA TYR A 563 14.83 -18.89 9.64
C TYR A 563 15.42 -18.67 11.03
N LYS A 564 15.52 -17.42 11.48
CA LYS A 564 15.84 -17.06 12.86
C LYS A 564 14.72 -16.24 13.49
N MET A 565 14.29 -16.64 14.69
CA MET A 565 13.31 -15.87 15.47
C MET A 565 13.99 -14.64 16.09
N LEU A 566 13.46 -13.45 15.82
CA LEU A 566 13.88 -12.21 16.50
C LEU A 566 13.04 -11.96 17.75
N VAL A 567 11.73 -12.19 17.64
CA VAL A 567 10.78 -12.16 18.75
C VAL A 567 9.67 -13.16 18.45
N GLY A 568 9.27 -13.95 19.45
CA GLY A 568 8.13 -14.88 19.36
C GLY A 568 6.82 -14.24 19.79
N GLU A 569 5.72 -15.00 19.72
CA GLU A 569 4.44 -14.63 20.35
C GLU A 569 4.54 -14.91 21.86
N LEU A 570 5.40 -14.14 22.52
CA LEU A 570 5.81 -14.29 23.92
C LEU A 570 5.74 -12.92 24.62
N ASP A 571 5.86 -12.93 25.95
CA ASP A 571 5.81 -11.71 26.76
C ASP A 571 6.94 -10.72 26.40
N VAL A 572 6.55 -9.56 25.85
CA VAL A 572 7.41 -8.43 25.52
C VAL A 572 7.20 -7.23 26.46
N SER A 573 6.31 -7.32 27.45
CA SER A 573 5.94 -6.18 28.31
C SER A 573 7.17 -5.60 29.04
N GLY A 574 8.06 -6.46 29.52
CA GLY A 574 9.33 -6.07 30.15
C GLY A 574 10.43 -5.61 29.18
N GLN A 575 10.20 -5.73 27.87
CA GLN A 575 11.10 -5.29 26.80
C GLN A 575 10.72 -3.91 26.24
N ILE A 576 9.52 -3.41 26.55
CA ILE A 576 9.02 -2.11 26.07
C ILE A 576 9.58 -0.97 26.94
N VAL A 577 10.15 0.03 26.28
CA VAL A 577 10.73 1.22 26.90
C VAL A 577 9.85 2.44 26.59
N LEU A 578 9.03 2.83 27.57
CA LEU A 578 8.07 3.93 27.42
C LEU A 578 8.67 5.33 27.57
N GLY A 579 9.86 5.47 28.17
CA GLY A 579 10.50 6.77 28.38
C GLY A 579 9.66 7.78 29.21
N GLY A 580 8.76 7.29 30.07
CA GLY A 580 7.86 8.13 30.87
C GLY A 580 6.59 8.59 30.13
N LYS A 581 6.32 8.05 28.94
CA LYS A 581 5.13 8.31 28.12
C LYS A 581 4.31 7.02 27.94
N GLY A 582 3.41 6.97 26.95
CA GLY A 582 2.53 5.82 26.70
C GLY A 582 1.48 5.60 27.79
N ILE A 583 1.03 6.65 28.47
CA ILE A 583 -0.03 6.55 29.48
C ILE A 583 -1.40 6.58 28.80
N ARG A 584 -2.25 5.62 29.12
CA ARG A 584 -3.60 5.42 28.59
C ARG A 584 -4.64 6.25 29.33
N ALA A 585 -5.81 6.43 28.73
CA ALA A 585 -6.94 7.14 29.34
C ALA A 585 -7.37 6.57 30.71
N ASP A 586 -7.15 5.27 30.95
CA ASP A 586 -7.47 4.57 32.20
C ASP A 586 -6.34 4.61 33.25
N SER A 587 -5.32 5.45 33.03
CA SER A 587 -4.11 5.58 33.86
C SER A 587 -3.18 4.37 33.89
N ASN A 588 -3.46 3.31 33.12
CA ASN A 588 -2.46 2.27 32.83
C ASN A 588 -1.53 2.71 31.70
N ASP A 589 -0.59 1.86 31.29
CA ASP A 589 0.39 2.19 30.25
C ASP A 589 0.34 1.24 29.03
N GLN A 590 1.07 1.60 27.98
CA GLN A 590 1.17 0.90 26.70
C GLN A 590 2.23 -0.23 26.67
N THR A 591 2.72 -0.71 27.83
CA THR A 591 3.50 -1.98 27.86
C THR A 591 2.65 -3.19 27.49
N LEU A 592 1.32 -3.05 27.51
CA LEU A 592 0.36 -4.09 27.12
C LEU A 592 -0.49 -3.62 25.94
N MET A 593 -0.83 -4.55 25.06
CA MET A 593 -1.71 -4.33 23.91
C MET A 593 -3.18 -4.50 24.30
N ALA A 594 -3.96 -3.43 24.39
CA ALA A 594 -5.28 -3.44 25.03
C ALA A 594 -6.46 -3.59 24.04
N ASP A 595 -6.58 -4.76 23.42
CA ASP A 595 -7.56 -5.10 22.37
C ASP A 595 -8.93 -5.63 22.89
N SER A 596 -9.13 -5.68 24.21
CA SER A 596 -10.35 -6.25 24.81
C SER A 596 -11.10 -5.29 25.71
N THR A 597 -12.40 -5.55 25.90
CA THR A 597 -13.31 -4.69 26.68
C THR A 597 -12.92 -4.60 28.16
N ASN A 598 -12.18 -5.59 28.67
CA ASN A 598 -11.82 -5.67 30.09
C ASN A 598 -10.51 -4.94 30.41
N GLY A 599 -9.78 -4.43 29.40
CA GLY A 599 -8.55 -3.66 29.60
C GLY A 599 -7.34 -4.47 30.09
N ASN A 600 -7.46 -5.80 30.18
CA ASN A 600 -6.43 -6.69 30.73
C ASN A 600 -5.13 -6.71 29.92
N GLY A 601 -5.19 -6.30 28.64
CA GLY A 601 -4.03 -6.20 27.75
C GLY A 601 -3.37 -7.55 27.43
N LYS A 602 -2.83 -7.69 26.22
CA LYS A 602 -1.92 -8.77 25.85
C LYS A 602 -0.49 -8.33 26.17
N VAL A 603 0.31 -9.30 26.60
CA VAL A 603 1.75 -9.11 26.88
C VAL A 603 2.61 -9.28 25.63
N THR A 604 2.03 -9.73 24.53
CA THR A 604 2.68 -9.93 23.23
C THR A 604 2.53 -8.68 22.36
N PHE A 605 3.21 -8.65 21.22
CA PHE A 605 2.68 -7.88 20.10
C PHE A 605 1.41 -8.55 19.55
N GLU A 606 0.61 -7.78 18.84
CA GLU A 606 -0.58 -8.25 18.11
C GLU A 606 -0.59 -7.58 16.74
N ASP A 607 -0.97 -8.32 15.69
CA ASP A 607 -1.25 -7.76 14.37
C ASP A 607 -0.15 -6.80 13.89
N ILE A 608 1.10 -7.31 13.75
CA ILE A 608 2.24 -6.49 13.30
C ILE A 608 2.06 -6.13 11.83
N ASP A 609 1.33 -5.04 11.61
CA ASP A 609 0.92 -4.52 10.31
C ASP A 609 1.87 -3.47 9.74
N GLY A 610 3.06 -3.34 10.32
CA GLY A 610 4.11 -2.52 9.73
C GLY A 610 5.48 -2.94 10.20
N ILE A 611 6.36 -3.23 9.25
CA ILE A 611 7.78 -3.46 9.52
C ILE A 611 8.65 -2.90 8.40
N GLU A 612 9.70 -2.20 8.81
CA GLU A 612 10.75 -1.75 7.90
C GLU A 612 12.11 -1.78 8.59
N ALA A 613 13.09 -2.32 7.87
CA ALA A 613 14.45 -2.47 8.35
C ALA A 613 15.34 -1.35 7.83
N LEU A 614 16.04 -0.68 8.75
CA LEU A 614 16.83 0.52 8.49
C LEU A 614 18.29 0.23 8.79
N SER A 615 19.17 0.43 7.81
CA SER A 615 20.62 0.30 8.00
C SER A 615 21.20 1.57 8.63
N SER A 616 22.14 1.44 9.56
CA SER A 616 22.90 2.54 10.14
C SER A 616 24.33 2.09 10.48
N PRO A 617 25.27 3.01 10.78
CA PRO A 617 26.64 2.64 11.16
C PRO A 617 26.73 1.72 12.38
N THR A 618 25.71 1.69 13.24
CA THR A 618 25.68 0.86 14.45
C THR A 618 24.91 -0.45 14.27
N GLY A 619 24.40 -0.71 13.06
CA GLY A 619 23.66 -1.92 12.70
C GLY A 619 22.25 -1.64 12.19
N THR A 620 21.49 -2.72 12.02
CA THR A 620 20.10 -2.69 11.55
C THR A 620 19.14 -2.34 12.67
N HIS A 621 18.16 -1.49 12.38
CA HIS A 621 17.04 -1.16 13.26
C HIS A 621 15.74 -1.59 12.59
N LEU A 622 14.73 -1.96 13.37
CA LEU A 622 13.38 -2.23 12.89
C LEU A 622 12.45 -1.18 13.47
N ILE A 623 11.57 -0.62 12.62
CA ILE A 623 10.33 0.00 13.08
C ILE A 623 9.24 -1.04 13.00
N ILE A 624 8.42 -1.12 14.04
CA ILE A 624 7.32 -2.07 14.19
C ILE A 624 6.05 -1.26 14.47
N GLN A 625 5.01 -1.50 13.70
CA GLN A 625 3.67 -0.91 13.86
C GLN A 625 2.68 -2.05 14.09
N GLU A 626 1.71 -1.82 14.96
CA GLU A 626 0.62 -2.77 15.24
C GLU A 626 -0.72 -2.22 14.73
N ASP A 627 -1.60 -3.15 14.33
CA ASP A 627 -3.03 -2.94 14.00
C ASP A 627 -3.95 -3.90 14.78
N GLY A 628 -3.68 -4.12 16.08
CA GLY A 628 -4.43 -5.11 16.84
C GLY A 628 -5.76 -4.61 17.42
N GLY A 629 -6.22 -3.42 17.02
CA GLY A 629 -7.45 -2.82 17.55
C GLY A 629 -7.35 -2.35 19.01
N ASN A 630 -6.19 -1.83 19.43
CA ASN A 630 -5.96 -1.27 20.76
C ASN A 630 -7.02 -0.21 21.10
N HIS A 631 -7.79 -0.48 22.14
CA HIS A 631 -8.85 0.42 22.58
C HIS A 631 -8.35 1.79 23.06
N PHE A 632 -7.07 1.94 23.40
CA PHE A 632 -6.47 3.19 23.85
C PHE A 632 -5.49 3.82 22.84
N GLY A 633 -5.32 3.17 21.70
CA GLY A 633 -4.52 3.63 20.57
C GLY A 633 -3.43 2.65 20.19
N GLU A 634 -3.31 2.39 18.89
CA GLU A 634 -2.30 1.50 18.31
C GLU A 634 -0.91 1.99 18.62
N ARG A 635 0.05 1.07 18.71
CA ARG A 635 1.40 1.34 19.18
C ARG A 635 2.40 1.25 18.04
N MET A 636 3.40 2.11 18.06
CA MET A 636 4.54 2.07 17.15
C MET A 636 5.84 2.07 17.93
N PHE A 637 6.81 1.27 17.50
CA PHE A 637 8.08 1.05 18.19
C PHE A 637 9.28 1.13 17.24
N ILE A 638 10.45 1.43 17.81
CA ILE A 638 11.75 1.24 17.16
C ILE A 638 12.68 0.40 18.02
N THR A 639 13.38 -0.53 17.39
CA THR A 639 14.34 -1.42 18.06
C THR A 639 15.59 -1.65 17.23
N LYS A 640 16.68 -2.07 17.88
CA LYS A 640 17.88 -2.56 17.19
C LYS A 640 17.72 -4.06 16.93
N ALA A 641 17.73 -4.46 15.66
CA ALA A 641 17.56 -5.85 15.25
C ALA A 641 18.69 -6.73 15.80
N ARG A 642 18.35 -7.86 16.43
CA ARG A 642 19.32 -8.77 17.05
C ARG A 642 19.03 -10.22 16.68
N THR A 643 20.00 -10.87 16.04
CA THR A 643 19.93 -12.29 15.63
C THR A 643 20.85 -13.19 16.47
N ASP A 644 21.46 -12.63 17.53
CA ASP A 644 22.38 -13.30 18.45
C ASP A 644 21.66 -13.96 19.65
N GLY A 645 20.33 -13.83 19.69
CA GLY A 645 19.45 -14.39 20.70
C GLY A 645 19.32 -13.57 21.97
N THR A 646 19.95 -12.41 22.05
CA THR A 646 19.70 -11.53 23.18
C THR A 646 18.34 -10.85 23.03
N PRO A 647 17.56 -10.72 24.12
CA PRO A 647 16.32 -9.94 24.12
C PRO A 647 16.52 -8.52 23.57
N MET A 648 15.53 -8.04 22.82
CA MET A 648 15.52 -6.70 22.24
C MET A 648 14.84 -5.73 23.21
N SER A 649 15.09 -4.44 23.01
CA SER A 649 14.34 -3.37 23.69
C SER A 649 13.55 -2.60 22.66
N PHE A 650 12.25 -2.45 22.89
CA PHE A 650 11.32 -1.80 21.97
C PHE A 650 11.00 -0.41 22.48
N ASN A 651 11.60 0.61 21.86
CA ASN A 651 11.40 1.99 22.25
C ASN A 651 10.08 2.49 21.67
N PHE A 652 9.13 2.84 22.54
CA PHE A 652 7.80 3.30 22.16
C PHE A 652 7.85 4.68 21.48
N ILE A 653 7.43 4.78 20.23
CA ILE A 653 7.44 6.05 19.50
C ILE A 653 6.19 6.86 19.83
N ALA A 654 5.01 6.30 19.58
CA ALA A 654 3.73 6.98 19.70
C ALA A 654 2.56 6.00 19.82
N GLN A 655 1.40 6.52 20.22
CA GLN A 655 0.09 5.86 20.11
C GLN A 655 -0.88 6.67 19.23
N SER A 656 -1.89 6.03 18.65
CA SER A 656 -2.91 6.73 17.86
C SER A 656 -4.28 6.03 17.85
N GLY A 657 -5.35 6.81 17.95
CA GLY A 657 -6.73 6.30 17.88
C GLY A 657 -7.17 5.56 19.14
N GLY A 658 -8.18 4.70 19.00
CA GLY A 658 -8.72 3.84 20.04
C GLY A 658 -10.11 4.28 20.53
N LYS A 659 -11.02 3.31 20.67
CA LYS A 659 -12.42 3.51 21.12
C LYS A 659 -12.56 4.15 22.51
N ARG A 660 -11.48 4.20 23.30
CA ARG A 660 -11.40 4.74 24.66
C ARG A 660 -10.37 5.85 24.81
N ASN A 661 -9.68 6.23 23.74
CA ASN A 661 -8.82 7.41 23.76
C ASN A 661 -9.69 8.67 23.95
N THR A 662 -9.22 9.59 24.80
CA THR A 662 -10.03 10.75 25.21
C THR A 662 -10.28 11.73 24.08
N ARG A 663 -9.33 11.89 23.15
CA ARG A 663 -9.51 12.73 21.96
C ARG A 663 -10.50 12.11 20.99
N MET A 664 -10.43 10.81 20.77
CA MET A 664 -11.38 10.10 19.89
C MET A 664 -12.80 10.17 20.44
N LEU A 665 -12.99 9.95 21.75
CA LEU A 665 -14.29 10.09 22.41
C LEU A 665 -14.85 11.52 22.37
N ALA A 666 -13.98 12.53 22.34
CA ALA A 666 -14.36 13.93 22.22
C ALA A 666 -14.65 14.38 20.78
N GLY A 667 -14.51 13.48 19.79
CA GLY A 667 -14.71 13.81 18.37
C GLY A 667 -13.61 14.72 17.80
N VAL A 668 -12.37 14.59 18.29
CA VAL A 668 -11.23 15.35 17.76
C VAL A 668 -10.77 14.74 16.44
N GLY A 669 -10.84 15.52 15.37
CA GLY A 669 -10.28 15.20 14.06
C GLY A 669 -9.16 16.17 13.65
N ILE A 670 -8.29 15.73 12.74
CA ILE A 670 -7.35 16.61 12.04
C ILE A 670 -7.44 16.26 10.55
N PRO A 671 -7.92 17.17 9.68
CA PRO A 671 -8.41 18.53 9.96
C PRO A 671 -9.62 18.61 10.91
N ALA A 672 -9.92 19.79 11.45
CA ALA A 672 -11.08 19.93 12.34
C ALA A 672 -12.40 19.51 11.65
N GLY A 673 -13.31 18.89 12.40
CA GLY A 673 -14.62 18.46 11.93
C GLY A 673 -14.63 17.17 11.10
N THR A 674 -13.52 16.43 11.03
CA THR A 674 -13.43 15.19 10.24
C THR A 674 -13.74 13.92 11.02
N ALA A 675 -13.72 13.95 12.35
CA ALA A 675 -14.06 12.77 13.16
C ALA A 675 -15.51 12.30 12.92
N SER A 676 -15.71 11.00 12.77
CA SER A 676 -17.02 10.35 12.66
C SER A 676 -17.40 9.54 13.90
N ASP A 677 -16.43 8.93 14.54
CA ASP A 677 -16.61 8.02 15.66
C ASP A 677 -15.30 7.82 16.43
N ALA A 678 -15.38 7.22 17.63
CA ALA A 678 -14.20 6.84 18.37
C ALA A 678 -13.81 5.40 18.00
N ASN A 679 -12.72 5.22 17.26
CA ASN A 679 -12.28 3.91 16.78
C ASN A 679 -10.74 3.79 16.72
N SER A 680 -10.21 2.59 16.49
CA SER A 680 -8.78 2.38 16.25
C SER A 680 -8.31 3.16 15.02
N HIS A 681 -7.04 3.55 15.07
CA HIS A 681 -6.25 4.00 13.92
C HIS A 681 -5.29 2.88 13.58
N GLU A 682 -4.38 3.10 12.64
CA GLU A 682 -3.32 2.15 12.30
C GLU A 682 -2.10 2.94 11.86
N PHE A 683 -0.92 2.59 12.36
CA PHE A 683 0.31 3.08 11.73
C PHE A 683 0.69 2.13 10.61
N SER A 684 0.89 2.65 9.42
CA SER A 684 1.17 1.80 8.26
C SER A 684 2.11 2.48 7.28
N GLY A 685 2.95 1.69 6.63
CA GLY A 685 4.00 2.15 5.74
C GLY A 685 5.13 2.93 6.43
N ILE A 686 6.35 2.62 6.00
CA ILE A 686 7.58 3.23 6.51
C ILE A 686 8.57 3.37 5.35
N PHE A 687 9.28 4.49 5.25
CA PHE A 687 10.37 4.65 4.28
C PHE A 687 11.54 5.50 4.80
N ASP A 688 12.77 5.03 4.56
CA ASP A 688 13.99 5.77 4.91
C ASP A 688 14.35 6.83 3.85
N LEU A 689 14.15 8.11 4.18
CA LEU A 689 14.52 9.23 3.30
C LEU A 689 16.01 9.58 3.40
N SER A 690 16.72 9.05 4.38
CA SER A 690 18.00 9.58 4.84
C SER A 690 19.09 9.56 3.77
N GLY A 691 19.20 8.48 2.99
CA GLY A 691 20.17 8.37 1.90
C GLY A 691 19.92 9.36 0.76
N LEU A 692 18.67 9.78 0.55
CA LEU A 692 18.34 10.86 -0.39
C LEU A 692 18.75 12.23 0.13
N LEU A 693 18.92 12.40 1.44
CA LEU A 693 19.17 13.68 2.09
C LEU A 693 20.59 13.80 2.65
N PHE A 694 21.35 12.71 2.65
CA PHE A 694 22.71 12.67 3.16
C PHE A 694 23.64 13.60 2.37
N LYS A 695 24.40 14.43 3.09
CA LYS A 695 25.37 15.37 2.53
C LYS A 695 26.80 14.94 2.89
N SER A 696 27.68 14.98 1.89
CA SER A 696 29.13 14.91 2.10
C SER A 696 29.70 16.32 1.99
N GLY A 697 30.04 16.93 3.13
CA GLY A 697 30.31 18.36 3.21
C GLY A 697 29.04 19.16 2.95
N THR A 698 29.06 20.05 1.95
CA THR A 698 27.91 20.90 1.59
C THR A 698 27.05 20.34 0.47
N SER A 699 27.45 19.24 -0.16
CA SER A 699 26.78 18.67 -1.34
C SER A 699 26.08 17.38 -0.97
N PHE A 700 24.91 17.14 -1.56
CA PHE A 700 24.24 15.86 -1.46
C PHE A 700 25.09 14.73 -2.04
N TYR A 701 25.11 13.59 -1.36
CA TYR A 701 25.94 12.44 -1.73
C TYR A 701 25.42 11.71 -2.98
N VAL A 702 24.09 11.62 -3.13
CA VAL A 702 23.43 10.98 -4.28
C VAL A 702 22.82 12.02 -5.24
N SER A 703 22.85 11.71 -6.53
CA SER A 703 22.18 12.44 -7.62
C SER A 703 21.01 11.64 -8.20
N ALA A 704 20.11 12.28 -8.94
CA ALA A 704 18.99 11.62 -9.63
C ALA A 704 19.45 10.67 -10.74
N SER A 705 20.69 10.83 -11.23
CA SER A 705 21.30 9.92 -12.21
C SER A 705 21.85 8.63 -11.58
N ASP A 706 21.93 8.57 -10.25
CA ASP A 706 22.41 7.41 -9.54
C ASP A 706 21.34 6.32 -9.38
N THR A 707 21.78 5.07 -9.38
CA THR A 707 20.94 3.89 -9.15
C THR A 707 20.77 3.59 -7.66
N GLY A 708 19.80 2.73 -7.32
CA GLY A 708 19.38 2.48 -5.94
C GLY A 708 20.48 2.02 -4.99
N TYR A 709 21.50 1.30 -5.48
CA TYR A 709 22.58 0.83 -4.62
C TYR A 709 23.35 1.98 -3.98
N LYS A 710 23.48 3.13 -4.65
CA LYS A 710 24.12 4.31 -4.08
C LYS A 710 23.28 4.94 -2.96
N LYS A 711 21.94 4.94 -3.09
CA LYS A 711 21.06 5.33 -1.98
C LYS A 711 21.27 4.42 -0.78
N ARG A 712 21.29 3.10 -0.97
CA ARG A 712 21.51 2.14 0.14
C ARG A 712 22.87 2.34 0.82
N LEU A 713 23.93 2.60 0.06
CA LEU A 713 25.23 2.98 0.63
C LEU A 713 25.13 4.26 1.45
N ALA A 714 24.40 5.27 0.98
CA ALA A 714 24.17 6.51 1.72
C ALA A 714 23.33 6.29 2.99
N ASP A 715 22.26 5.49 2.93
CA ASP A 715 21.41 5.15 4.08
C ASP A 715 22.24 4.56 5.23
N ALA A 716 23.19 3.67 4.92
CA ALA A 716 24.07 3.01 5.88
C ALA A 716 25.08 3.97 6.54
N LEU A 717 25.35 5.14 5.96
CA LEU A 717 26.23 6.16 6.53
C LEU A 717 25.53 7.05 7.55
N VAL A 718 24.19 7.08 7.57
CA VAL A 718 23.42 7.98 8.44
C VAL A 718 23.21 7.33 9.81
N PRO A 719 23.70 7.94 10.91
CA PRO A 719 23.39 7.48 12.27
C PRO A 719 21.88 7.44 12.52
N ILE A 720 21.40 6.49 13.31
CA ILE A 720 19.96 6.30 13.54
C ILE A 720 19.25 7.58 14.02
N ASN A 721 19.87 8.37 14.91
CA ASN A 721 19.31 9.62 15.42
C ASN A 721 19.38 10.79 14.44
N ASP A 722 20.08 10.64 13.33
CA ASP A 722 20.15 11.61 12.23
C ASP A 722 19.24 11.23 11.06
N LYS A 723 18.61 10.05 11.10
CA LYS A 723 17.69 9.60 10.05
C LYS A 723 16.41 10.43 10.02
N LEU A 724 15.88 10.59 8.81
CA LEU A 724 14.54 11.10 8.54
C LEU A 724 13.72 9.98 7.92
N ILE A 725 12.65 9.60 8.61
CA ILE A 725 11.88 8.40 8.29
C ILE A 725 10.44 8.82 8.04
N ALA A 726 9.90 8.51 6.86
CA ALA A 726 8.49 8.71 6.58
C ALA A 726 7.67 7.59 7.24
N ILE A 727 6.53 7.96 7.81
CA ILE A 727 5.60 7.07 8.52
C ILE A 727 4.18 7.40 8.06
N GLY A 728 3.38 6.41 7.69
CA GLY A 728 1.96 6.59 7.42
C GLY A 728 1.14 6.33 8.67
N LEU A 729 0.02 7.03 8.75
CA LEU A 729 -0.94 6.91 9.82
C LEU A 729 -2.34 6.95 9.22
N GLN A 730 -2.99 5.80 9.26
CA GLN A 730 -4.37 5.60 8.86
C GLN A 730 -5.29 6.04 9.99
N ALA A 731 -6.23 6.96 9.71
CA ALA A 731 -7.23 7.39 10.67
C ALA A 731 -8.63 7.13 10.10
N HIS A 732 -9.01 5.85 10.05
CA HIS A 732 -10.28 5.39 9.48
C HIS A 732 -11.52 6.04 10.15
N SER A 733 -11.37 6.47 11.40
CA SER A 733 -12.38 7.21 12.19
C SER A 733 -12.60 8.67 11.73
N MET A 734 -11.85 9.14 10.74
CA MET A 734 -11.93 10.50 10.22
C MET A 734 -12.53 10.50 8.81
N SER A 735 -13.86 10.46 8.71
CA SER A 735 -14.58 10.39 7.42
C SER A 735 -15.51 11.57 7.15
N ASN A 736 -15.65 12.53 8.07
CA ASN A 736 -16.57 13.67 7.97
C ASN A 736 -15.90 14.94 7.40
N GLY A 737 -16.66 16.04 7.35
CA GLY A 737 -16.12 17.38 7.08
C GLY A 737 -15.52 17.48 5.68
N VAL A 738 -14.30 18.02 5.60
CA VAL A 738 -13.57 18.17 4.32
C VAL A 738 -13.31 16.82 3.63
N ILE A 739 -13.20 15.72 4.40
CA ILE A 739 -12.96 14.37 3.86
C ILE A 739 -14.18 13.88 3.08
N ALA A 740 -15.34 13.79 3.74
CA ALA A 740 -16.61 13.49 3.06
C ALA A 740 -16.93 14.50 1.96
N GLY A 741 -16.72 15.78 2.25
CA GLY A 741 -17.09 16.90 1.40
C GLY A 741 -16.44 16.90 0.02
N PHE A 742 -15.26 16.29 -0.12
CA PHE A 742 -14.51 16.18 -1.37
C PHE A 742 -14.22 14.73 -1.78
N ARG A 743 -14.89 13.75 -1.15
CA ARG A 743 -14.73 12.31 -1.42
C ARG A 743 -13.28 11.84 -1.30
N CYS A 744 -12.60 12.32 -0.26
CA CYS A 744 -11.24 11.90 0.08
C CYS A 744 -11.21 10.54 0.79
N ASP A 745 -12.32 9.78 0.79
CA ASP A 745 -12.51 8.50 1.49
C ASP A 745 -12.38 8.58 3.02
N ARG A 746 -11.16 8.54 3.56
CA ARG A 746 -10.86 8.53 5.00
C ARG A 746 -9.62 9.35 5.32
N GLY A 747 -9.52 9.83 6.56
CA GLY A 747 -8.46 10.73 7.01
C GLY A 747 -7.16 10.02 7.39
N GLY A 748 -6.11 10.78 7.66
CA GLY A 748 -4.80 10.24 8.01
C GLY A 748 -3.69 11.26 7.82
N GLN A 749 -2.45 10.86 8.12
CA GLN A 749 -1.26 11.70 7.95
C GLN A 749 -0.07 10.90 7.43
N VAL A 750 0.72 11.54 6.58
CA VAL A 750 2.11 11.17 6.36
C VAL A 750 2.96 12.02 7.30
N LEU A 751 3.78 11.36 8.11
CA LEU A 751 4.61 11.96 9.15
C LEU A 751 6.10 11.77 8.83
N ILE A 752 6.95 12.70 9.25
CA ILE A 752 8.40 12.52 9.34
C ILE A 752 8.76 12.28 10.80
N TYR A 753 9.41 11.15 11.06
CA TYR A 753 10.00 10.77 12.33
C TYR A 753 11.52 11.00 12.29
N LYS A 754 12.04 11.66 13.33
CA LYS A 754 13.48 11.74 13.59
C LYS A 754 13.79 11.08 14.95
N PRO A 755 14.45 9.91 14.96
CA PRO A 755 14.75 9.20 16.20
C PRO A 755 15.62 10.02 17.16
N HIS A 756 15.39 9.83 18.45
CA HIS A 756 16.25 10.33 19.53
C HIS A 756 16.43 9.24 20.57
N LEU A 757 17.16 8.19 20.18
CA LEU A 757 17.43 7.03 21.02
C LEU A 757 18.62 7.32 21.93
N THR A 758 18.51 6.94 23.20
CA THR A 758 19.66 6.85 24.10
C THR A 758 20.56 5.72 23.60
N MET A 759 21.68 6.08 22.97
CA MET A 759 22.65 5.11 22.46
C MET A 759 23.26 4.37 23.66
N ALA A 760 23.02 3.06 23.74
CA ALA A 760 23.58 2.17 24.75
C ALA A 760 25.05 1.84 24.47
#